data_AF-A0A966DW40-F1
#
_entry.id   AF-A0A966DW40-F1
#
_cell.length_a   1.000
_cell.length_b   1.000
_cell.length_c   1.000
_cell.angle_alpha   90.00
_cell.angle_beta   90.00
_cell.angle_gamma   90.00
#
_symmetry.space_group_name_H-M   'P 1'
#
loop_
_entity.id
_entity.type
_entity.pdbx_description
1 polymer ?
#
loop_
_entity_poly.entity_id
_entity_poly.type
_entity_poly.pdbx_seq_one_letter_code
_entity_poly.pdbx_strand_id
1 'polypeptide(L)'
;MKRLIQFLTALLLTPILILGGLYITGGYVKTTGSWWYPFVTSLLSDYYVTGPFAMTSNTREDNPVWNQLPEFNRYQARLTYAMSRGRPKVEVAWLLADAEWPDRPAIGEGKTLNAGESSLSRALVGAGVGYHRISRNDLLHARVEEGRLLVGEADFGALLVDDLGVAEPELLQQVLRIRRSGLPVVWQGELPRRASGWRDNVNRDKAVSTVSAHLLKAISLVDSPAEAVTSLLSSGLDTRLRLLPGTEPFKLRFSRREMQSGEVVLLFNETTETIARQVRRKGRWKDIRLLDPATGEDSLLAGGGDEIAIEVPAGRIRLLLLQQAAIGSSPGKRKSDAVDDWDWAQWRDPPRQMHPMMRWWWPGNAVEREELRRELLSLYEAGYGGVEIQTLTIGMSQTHLEKNEQAIYTVGTASFFEHLKTVFRLAGDLDMAVDLTLGSGWSSGGPFIDEYPEQQLLRAQFDVDGPGHLNRRLPEAEEPWYAMPSNWIIRNTIGDFDTDTRLEAAVSARLEERGGALVLTDLTDISHAVNKDILDWRVPEGKHRVFAFYQNATAHNAVASAYPGALNASPVLDHLDPGGVEEYLEELGNPWLDALLPFTPRAVFVDSFELIGELPWATRFSERFSEMMGYDITPYLPLLFMTRGESKYVNVVLPPVPAYRSLDKMGQRIREDYEAVRQQLFHESFVQPLARWAQSRGLQLRLQAHGGYGDYLDSYKLADIPEAEGLFAGGSYDFLKLAASAGHVAGRRLVSSESFITMTTDFNALTIEDYYRLAGNAYAAGINVTVCHGYAYHYSP
;
A
#
# COMPACT_ATOMS: atom_id res chain seq x y z
N MET A 1 -0.68 -30.06 -23.48
CA MET A 1 -0.02 -28.90 -22.83
C MET A 1 0.35 -27.79 -23.80
N LYS A 2 1.32 -27.94 -24.72
CA LYS A 2 1.73 -26.87 -25.66
C LYS A 2 0.58 -26.18 -26.44
N ARG A 3 -0.44 -26.93 -26.89
CA ARG A 3 -1.62 -26.36 -27.58
C ARG A 3 -2.60 -25.62 -26.65
N LEU A 4 -2.67 -26.02 -25.38
CA LEU A 4 -3.49 -25.35 -24.36
C LEU A 4 -2.79 -24.07 -23.88
N ILE A 5 -1.46 -24.11 -23.77
CA ILE A 5 -0.62 -22.94 -23.53
C ILE A 5 -0.80 -21.96 -24.69
N GLN A 6 -0.66 -22.36 -25.95
CA GLN A 6 -0.94 -21.49 -27.11
C GLN A 6 -2.36 -20.89 -27.12
N PHE A 7 -3.38 -21.66 -26.72
CA PHE A 7 -4.76 -21.19 -26.65
C PHE A 7 -4.99 -20.20 -25.49
N LEU A 8 -4.31 -20.39 -24.36
CA LEU A 8 -4.33 -19.49 -23.20
C LEU A 8 -3.48 -18.24 -23.42
N THR A 9 -2.35 -18.36 -24.12
CA THR A 9 -1.57 -17.22 -24.62
C THR A 9 -2.44 -16.40 -25.56
N ALA A 10 -3.24 -17.02 -26.43
CA ALA A 10 -4.23 -16.31 -27.26
C ALA A 10 -5.33 -15.64 -26.42
N LEU A 11 -5.77 -16.24 -25.31
CA LEU A 11 -6.75 -15.67 -24.38
C LEU A 11 -6.21 -14.52 -23.52
N LEU A 12 -4.90 -14.52 -23.21
CA LEU A 12 -4.16 -13.39 -22.64
C LEU A 12 -3.90 -12.30 -23.69
N LEU A 13 -3.60 -12.71 -24.93
CA LEU A 13 -3.33 -11.82 -26.05
C LEU A 13 -4.57 -11.06 -26.51
N THR A 14 -5.77 -11.65 -26.49
CA THR A 14 -6.94 -11.03 -27.14
C THR A 14 -7.46 -9.79 -26.39
N PRO A 15 -7.58 -9.77 -25.04
CA PRO A 15 -7.94 -8.56 -24.31
C PRO A 15 -6.83 -7.50 -24.36
N ILE A 16 -5.56 -7.90 -24.30
CA ILE A 16 -4.40 -6.98 -24.29
C ILE A 16 -4.16 -6.37 -25.68
N LEU A 17 -4.31 -7.14 -26.77
CA LEU A 17 -4.24 -6.65 -28.16
C LEU A 17 -5.44 -5.79 -28.56
N ILE A 18 -6.60 -5.96 -27.90
CA ILE A 18 -7.81 -5.17 -28.18
C ILE A 18 -7.83 -3.85 -27.37
N LEU A 19 -7.13 -3.78 -26.23
CA LEU A 19 -7.06 -2.57 -25.38
C LEU A 19 -5.77 -1.74 -25.56
N GLY A 20 -4.67 -2.31 -26.04
CA GLY A 20 -3.44 -1.58 -26.31
C GLY A 20 -2.98 -1.83 -27.75
N GLY A 21 -2.89 -0.75 -28.55
CA GLY A 21 -2.25 -0.81 -29.86
C GLY A 21 -0.88 -1.50 -29.79
N LEU A 22 -0.48 -2.16 -30.88
CA LEU A 22 0.79 -2.87 -30.99
C LEU A 22 1.96 -1.88 -30.89
N TYR A 23 2.40 -1.53 -29.69
CA TYR A 23 3.51 -0.60 -29.47
C TYR A 23 4.83 -1.39 -29.44
N ILE A 24 5.47 -1.48 -30.62
CA ILE A 24 6.88 -1.86 -30.74
C ILE A 24 7.69 -0.58 -30.63
N THR A 25 7.92 -0.09 -29.41
CA THR A 25 8.96 0.92 -29.19
C THR A 25 10.28 0.19 -29.02
N GLY A 26 11.20 0.40 -29.96
CA GLY A 26 12.60 0.03 -29.75
C GLY A 26 13.04 0.69 -28.44
N GLY A 27 13.47 -0.12 -27.49
CA GLY A 27 13.77 0.35 -26.15
C GLY A 27 14.84 1.44 -26.13
N TYR A 28 14.83 2.18 -25.02
CA TYR A 28 15.50 3.46 -24.80
C TYR A 28 14.98 4.61 -25.69
N VAL A 29 15.08 5.82 -25.15
CA VAL A 29 14.98 7.11 -25.86
C VAL A 29 13.59 7.77 -25.90
N LYS A 30 13.41 8.76 -25.00
CA LYS A 30 12.71 10.00 -25.35
C LYS A 30 13.48 10.60 -26.53
N THR A 31 12.85 10.71 -27.70
CA THR A 31 13.41 10.93 -29.06
C THR A 31 14.35 12.14 -29.24
N THR A 32 14.63 12.90 -28.19
CA THR A 32 15.64 13.96 -28.16
C THR A 32 16.72 13.64 -27.11
N GLY A 33 17.80 12.97 -27.51
CA GLY A 33 19.04 12.88 -26.71
C GLY A 33 19.57 11.48 -26.37
N SER A 34 18.85 10.39 -26.65
CA SER A 34 19.28 9.00 -26.38
C SER A 34 19.84 8.75 -24.98
N TRP A 35 18.97 8.86 -23.98
CA TRP A 35 19.29 8.60 -22.58
C TRP A 35 18.29 7.61 -21.96
N TRP A 36 18.70 6.99 -20.85
CA TRP A 36 17.97 5.91 -20.18
C TRP A 36 16.80 6.43 -19.33
N TYR A 37 15.65 5.78 -19.46
CA TYR A 37 14.51 5.98 -18.58
C TYR A 37 13.99 4.60 -18.11
N PRO A 38 13.74 4.41 -16.80
CA PRO A 38 13.18 3.18 -16.27
C PRO A 38 11.70 3.02 -16.62
N PHE A 39 11.14 1.82 -16.67
CA PHE A 39 9.69 1.60 -16.91
C PHE A 39 9.18 1.89 -18.36
N VAL A 40 10.05 1.70 -19.36
CA VAL A 40 9.62 1.67 -20.78
C VAL A 40 8.83 0.40 -21.11
N THR A 41 8.07 0.43 -22.20
CA THR A 41 7.35 -0.74 -22.72
C THR A 41 8.16 -1.54 -23.72
N SER A 42 8.07 -2.86 -23.60
CA SER A 42 8.50 -3.76 -24.66
C SER A 42 7.81 -5.13 -24.60
N LEU A 43 7.36 -5.63 -25.75
CA LEU A 43 6.65 -6.92 -25.85
C LEU A 43 7.50 -8.04 -26.47
N LEU A 44 8.60 -7.71 -27.16
CA LEU A 44 9.36 -8.65 -27.99
C LEU A 44 10.88 -8.41 -27.94
N SER A 45 11.39 -7.76 -26.89
CA SER A 45 12.82 -7.41 -26.76
C SER A 45 13.46 -8.06 -25.54
N ASP A 46 14.79 -7.99 -25.45
CA ASP A 46 15.62 -8.43 -24.33
C ASP A 46 15.64 -7.45 -23.14
N TYR A 47 14.66 -6.55 -23.04
CA TYR A 47 14.60 -5.52 -22.00
C TYR A 47 13.90 -6.01 -20.74
N TYR A 48 14.44 -5.59 -19.59
CA TYR A 48 13.80 -5.71 -18.28
C TYR A 48 12.75 -4.62 -18.15
N VAL A 49 11.45 -4.97 -18.13
CA VAL A 49 10.31 -4.04 -18.13
C VAL A 49 9.24 -4.51 -17.15
N THR A 50 8.35 -3.61 -16.70
CA THR A 50 7.25 -3.89 -15.75
C THR A 50 5.99 -4.50 -16.38
N GLY A 51 6.08 -5.01 -17.62
CA GLY A 51 4.94 -5.57 -18.35
C GLY A 51 4.57 -4.79 -19.62
N PRO A 52 3.35 -5.00 -20.16
CA PRO A 52 2.93 -4.40 -21.43
C PRO A 52 2.58 -2.90 -21.31
N PHE A 53 2.67 -2.30 -20.14
CA PHE A 53 2.28 -0.90 -19.88
C PHE A 53 3.48 -0.05 -19.49
N ALA A 54 3.58 1.15 -20.06
CA ALA A 54 4.67 2.08 -19.77
C ALA A 54 4.23 2.96 -18.60
N MET A 55 5.06 3.07 -17.57
CA MET A 55 4.86 4.03 -16.49
C MET A 55 5.73 5.24 -16.80
N THR A 56 5.11 6.33 -17.25
CA THR A 56 5.85 7.51 -17.69
C THR A 56 5.43 8.75 -16.92
N SER A 57 6.44 9.45 -16.41
CA SER A 57 6.37 10.77 -15.79
C SER A 57 7.80 11.28 -15.66
N ASN A 58 8.42 11.50 -16.82
CA ASN A 58 9.79 12.02 -16.87
C ASN A 58 9.79 13.47 -16.37
N THR A 59 10.11 13.68 -15.10
CA THR A 59 10.14 15.00 -14.49
C THR A 59 11.58 15.49 -14.47
N ARG A 60 12.11 15.85 -15.65
CA ARG A 60 13.47 16.36 -15.87
C ARG A 60 13.48 17.72 -16.57
N GLU A 61 14.66 18.32 -16.74
CA GLU A 61 14.87 19.63 -17.38
C GLU A 61 14.29 19.73 -18.79
N ASP A 62 14.20 18.60 -19.49
CA ASP A 62 13.66 18.50 -20.84
C ASP A 62 12.14 18.29 -20.87
N ASN A 63 11.47 18.23 -19.72
CA ASN A 63 10.01 18.18 -19.62
C ASN A 63 9.44 19.61 -19.73
N PRO A 64 8.39 19.85 -20.55
CA PRO A 64 7.73 21.14 -20.66
C PRO A 64 7.27 21.77 -19.34
N VAL A 65 6.99 20.98 -18.29
CA VAL A 65 6.58 21.50 -16.98
C VAL A 65 7.74 21.93 -16.10
N TRP A 66 9.00 21.59 -16.41
CA TRP A 66 10.15 21.78 -15.52
C TRP A 66 10.32 23.21 -15.04
N ASN A 67 10.25 24.19 -15.95
CA ASN A 67 10.40 25.61 -15.62
C ASN A 67 9.28 26.16 -14.72
N GLN A 68 8.18 25.41 -14.56
CA GLN A 68 7.04 25.76 -13.72
C GLN A 68 7.10 25.07 -12.34
N LEU A 69 7.98 24.07 -12.18
CA LEU A 69 8.14 23.32 -10.93
C LEU A 69 8.59 24.18 -9.74
N PRO A 70 9.46 25.21 -9.86
CA PRO A 70 9.84 26.01 -8.70
C PRO A 70 8.62 26.65 -8.00
N GLU A 71 7.69 27.21 -8.77
CA GLU A 71 6.46 27.83 -8.26
C GLU A 71 5.52 26.76 -7.69
N PHE A 72 5.31 25.67 -8.44
CA PHE A 72 4.45 24.57 -8.02
C PHE A 72 4.96 23.88 -6.75
N ASN A 73 6.26 23.66 -6.62
CA ASN A 73 6.87 23.04 -5.45
C ASN A 73 6.83 23.98 -4.24
N ARG A 74 6.89 25.30 -4.42
CA ARG A 74 6.62 26.27 -3.35
C ARG A 74 5.16 26.25 -2.92
N TYR A 75 4.22 26.11 -3.86
CA TYR A 75 2.80 25.88 -3.56
C TYR A 75 2.62 24.63 -2.70
N GLN A 76 3.23 23.51 -3.09
CA GLN A 76 3.19 22.26 -2.30
C GLN A 76 3.86 22.43 -0.93
N ALA A 77 4.94 23.21 -0.82
CA ALA A 77 5.59 23.46 0.47
C ALA A 77 4.68 24.23 1.45
N ARG A 78 3.89 25.19 0.96
CA ARG A 78 2.86 25.87 1.77
C ARG A 78 1.75 24.92 2.21
N LEU A 79 1.34 24.00 1.34
CA LEU A 79 0.36 22.97 1.68
C LEU A 79 0.93 22.00 2.73
N THR A 80 2.16 21.53 2.55
CA THR A 80 2.86 20.66 3.51
C THR A 80 2.97 21.36 4.86
N TYR A 81 3.40 22.62 4.88
CA TYR A 81 3.47 23.43 6.09
C TYR A 81 2.12 23.50 6.81
N ALA A 82 1.05 23.88 6.10
CA ALA A 82 -0.28 24.03 6.69
C ALA A 82 -0.85 22.69 7.15
N MET A 83 -0.71 21.65 6.34
CA MET A 83 -1.26 20.32 6.58
C MET A 83 -0.36 19.43 7.44
N SER A 84 0.71 19.96 8.01
CA SER A 84 1.53 19.32 9.06
C SER A 84 1.44 20.02 10.42
N ARG A 85 0.68 21.13 10.52
CA ARG A 85 0.41 21.80 11.80
C ARG A 85 -0.60 21.02 12.64
N GLY A 86 -0.51 21.15 13.95
CA GLY A 86 -1.48 20.61 14.90
C GLY A 86 -1.81 19.14 14.67
N ARG A 87 -3.05 18.77 14.97
CA ARG A 87 -3.54 17.39 14.84
C ARG A 87 -4.62 17.27 13.76
N PRO A 88 -4.67 16.16 13.02
CA PRO A 88 -5.73 15.93 12.04
C PRO A 88 -7.10 15.84 12.72
N LYS A 89 -8.14 16.40 12.09
CA LYS A 89 -9.51 16.37 12.64
C LYS A 89 -10.55 15.91 11.64
N VAL A 90 -11.15 14.77 11.93
CA VAL A 90 -12.27 14.18 11.16
C VAL A 90 -13.39 13.75 12.10
N GLU A 91 -14.59 13.56 11.55
CA GLU A 91 -15.78 13.23 12.33
C GLU A 91 -15.96 11.73 12.56
N VAL A 92 -15.67 10.92 11.56
CA VAL A 92 -16.11 9.52 11.50
C VAL A 92 -14.91 8.56 11.48
N ALA A 93 -14.92 7.60 12.39
CA ALA A 93 -14.12 6.39 12.25
C ALA A 93 -14.90 5.44 11.35
N TRP A 94 -14.34 5.06 10.21
CA TRP A 94 -14.96 4.12 9.28
C TRP A 94 -14.15 2.83 9.30
N LEU A 95 -14.74 1.74 9.78
CA LEU A 95 -14.07 0.43 9.78
C LEU A 95 -13.75 0.01 8.34
N LEU A 96 -12.50 -0.36 8.08
CA LEU A 96 -12.12 -1.00 6.82
C LEU A 96 -12.59 -2.47 6.86
N ALA A 97 -13.41 -2.86 5.90
CA ALA A 97 -14.03 -4.19 5.88
C ALA A 97 -13.00 -5.30 5.66
N ASP A 98 -12.07 -5.13 4.73
CA ASP A 98 -11.03 -6.09 4.37
C ASP A 98 -9.65 -5.62 4.86
N ALA A 99 -8.76 -6.56 5.21
CA ALA A 99 -7.41 -6.23 5.67
C ALA A 99 -6.52 -5.65 4.55
N GLU A 100 -6.85 -5.98 3.30
CA GLU A 100 -6.15 -5.53 2.10
C GLU A 100 -7.13 -4.78 1.17
N TRP A 101 -6.60 -3.87 0.36
CA TRP A 101 -7.36 -3.31 -0.77
C TRP A 101 -7.43 -4.35 -1.89
N PRO A 102 -8.59 -4.60 -2.52
CA PRO A 102 -8.67 -5.58 -3.60
C PRO A 102 -7.72 -5.24 -4.74
N ASP A 103 -6.91 -6.21 -5.18
CA ASP A 103 -6.04 -6.12 -6.37
C ASP A 103 -6.89 -6.11 -7.66
N ARG A 104 -7.80 -5.14 -7.77
CA ARG A 104 -8.60 -4.92 -8.97
C ARG A 104 -8.00 -3.78 -9.76
N PRO A 105 -7.88 -3.91 -11.10
CA PRO A 105 -7.37 -2.84 -11.92
C PRO A 105 -8.34 -1.65 -11.86
N ALA A 106 -7.94 -0.60 -11.12
CA ALA A 106 -8.20 0.77 -11.54
C ALA A 106 -6.97 1.30 -12.31
N ILE A 107 -6.31 0.40 -13.05
CA ILE A 107 -5.36 0.74 -14.10
C ILE A 107 -6.18 1.30 -15.26
N GLY A 108 -6.51 2.57 -15.19
CA GLY A 108 -7.21 3.30 -16.23
C GLY A 108 -6.37 4.46 -16.69
N GLU A 109 -6.32 4.70 -18.00
CA GLU A 109 -5.75 5.92 -18.57
C GLU A 109 -6.37 7.14 -17.85
N GLY A 110 -5.56 7.77 -17.00
CA GLY A 110 -5.98 8.74 -16.01
C GLY A 110 -6.51 10.03 -16.60
N LYS A 111 -7.80 10.07 -16.96
CA LYS A 111 -8.50 11.34 -17.22
C LYS A 111 -9.52 11.69 -16.16
N THR A 112 -10.23 10.70 -15.60
CA THR A 112 -11.25 10.94 -14.57
C THR A 112 -10.68 10.66 -13.19
N LEU A 113 -10.26 11.73 -12.50
CA LEU A 113 -9.85 11.68 -11.10
C LEU A 113 -10.96 11.01 -10.26
N ASN A 114 -10.59 10.08 -9.36
CA ASN A 114 -11.50 9.37 -8.45
C ASN A 114 -12.59 8.52 -9.10
N ALA A 115 -12.39 8.03 -10.34
CA ALA A 115 -13.32 7.10 -10.97
C ALA A 115 -13.57 5.82 -10.14
N GLY A 116 -12.52 5.30 -9.48
CA GLY A 116 -12.57 4.12 -8.62
C GLY A 116 -13.04 4.36 -7.18
N GLU A 117 -13.39 5.59 -6.79
CA GLU A 117 -13.86 5.89 -5.44
C GLU A 117 -15.21 5.22 -5.14
N SER A 118 -15.44 4.83 -3.89
CA SER A 118 -16.70 4.25 -3.43
C SER A 118 -17.84 5.28 -3.41
N SER A 119 -19.08 4.81 -3.60
CA SER A 119 -20.28 5.67 -3.49
C SER A 119 -20.47 6.22 -2.07
N LEU A 120 -20.10 5.46 -1.05
CA LEU A 120 -20.14 5.89 0.35
C LEU A 120 -19.13 7.00 0.65
N SER A 121 -17.88 6.88 0.17
CA SER A 121 -16.91 7.99 0.28
C SER A 121 -17.42 9.25 -0.41
N ARG A 122 -17.90 9.15 -1.65
CA ARG A 122 -18.47 10.30 -2.38
C ARG A 122 -19.63 10.96 -1.63
N ALA A 123 -20.51 10.17 -1.02
CA ALA A 123 -21.63 10.68 -0.25
C ALA A 123 -21.17 11.43 1.02
N LEU A 124 -20.21 10.87 1.77
CA LEU A 124 -19.63 11.50 2.96
C LEU A 124 -18.93 12.82 2.60
N VAL A 125 -18.06 12.80 1.60
CA VAL A 125 -17.32 13.98 1.12
C VAL A 125 -18.29 15.06 0.63
N GLY A 126 -19.26 14.69 -0.20
CA GLY A 126 -20.27 15.62 -0.73
C GLY A 126 -21.15 16.26 0.35
N ALA A 127 -21.25 15.63 1.53
CA ALA A 127 -21.98 16.14 2.68
C ALA A 127 -21.13 16.90 3.70
N GLY A 128 -19.83 17.08 3.45
CA GLY A 128 -18.93 17.75 4.40
C GLY A 128 -18.58 16.88 5.62
N VAL A 129 -18.69 15.55 5.52
CA VAL A 129 -18.34 14.62 6.59
C VAL A 129 -16.97 14.02 6.35
N GLY A 130 -15.98 14.39 7.18
CA GLY A 130 -14.64 13.84 7.10
C GLY A 130 -14.56 12.49 7.79
N TYR A 131 -13.75 11.59 7.26
CA TYR A 131 -13.54 10.26 7.83
C TYR A 131 -12.07 9.83 7.79
N HIS A 132 -11.74 8.88 8.67
CA HIS A 132 -10.58 8.01 8.56
C HIS A 132 -10.99 6.56 8.60
N ARG A 133 -10.24 5.74 7.84
CA ARG A 133 -10.33 4.28 7.93
C ARG A 133 -9.65 3.79 9.20
N ILE A 134 -10.24 2.83 9.88
CA ILE A 134 -9.63 2.14 11.03
C ILE A 134 -9.63 0.63 10.77
N SER A 135 -8.60 -0.07 11.27
CA SER A 135 -8.52 -1.53 11.18
C SER A 135 -9.47 -2.21 12.17
N ARG A 136 -9.63 -3.53 12.06
CA ARG A 136 -10.33 -4.33 13.09
C ARG A 136 -9.59 -4.28 14.42
N ASN A 137 -8.26 -4.32 14.40
CA ASN A 137 -7.41 -4.22 15.57
C ASN A 137 -7.57 -2.87 16.29
N ASP A 138 -7.62 -1.77 15.53
CA ASP A 138 -7.93 -0.44 16.05
C ASP A 138 -9.27 -0.40 16.78
N LEU A 139 -10.32 -0.95 16.17
CA LEU A 139 -11.65 -0.93 16.76
C LEU A 139 -11.70 -1.74 18.06
N LEU A 140 -11.06 -2.91 18.10
CA LEU A 140 -10.98 -3.77 19.29
C LEU A 140 -10.34 -3.05 20.49
N HIS A 141 -9.35 -2.20 20.25
CA HIS A 141 -8.62 -1.45 21.27
C HIS A 141 -9.16 -0.02 21.49
N ALA A 142 -10.19 0.38 20.74
CA ALA A 142 -10.78 1.70 20.86
C ALA A 142 -11.44 1.93 22.23
N ARG A 143 -11.42 3.18 22.69
CA ARG A 143 -12.01 3.62 23.96
C ARG A 143 -13.03 4.71 23.74
N VAL A 144 -13.98 4.87 24.66
CA VAL A 144 -14.90 6.01 24.64
C VAL A 144 -14.67 6.86 25.87
N GLU A 145 -14.25 8.09 25.64
CA GLU A 145 -13.97 9.08 26.69
C GLU A 145 -14.62 10.41 26.29
N GLU A 146 -15.30 11.05 27.24
CA GLU A 146 -15.95 12.36 27.05
C GLU A 146 -16.87 12.44 25.81
N GLY A 147 -17.56 11.34 25.49
CA GLY A 147 -18.46 11.28 24.33
C GLY A 147 -17.74 11.25 22.99
N ARG A 148 -16.47 10.79 22.96
CA ARG A 148 -15.66 10.63 21.75
C ARG A 148 -15.03 9.25 21.69
N LEU A 149 -14.94 8.68 20.49
CA LEU A 149 -14.27 7.41 20.22
C LEU A 149 -12.79 7.66 20.02
N LEU A 150 -11.94 7.23 20.95
CA LEU A 150 -10.50 7.30 20.86
C LEU A 150 -9.95 6.05 20.17
N VAL A 151 -9.15 6.25 19.12
CA VAL A 151 -8.46 5.20 18.37
C VAL A 151 -7.03 5.68 18.10
N GLY A 152 -6.04 5.03 18.72
CA GLY A 152 -4.67 5.56 18.74
C GLY A 152 -4.64 6.99 19.28
N GLU A 153 -4.01 7.89 18.54
CA GLU A 153 -3.93 9.34 18.81
C GLU A 153 -5.09 10.14 18.18
N ALA A 154 -6.01 9.47 17.47
CA ALA A 154 -7.16 10.10 16.84
C ALA A 154 -8.44 9.96 17.68
N ASP A 155 -9.36 10.89 17.49
CA ASP A 155 -10.66 10.88 18.18
C ASP A 155 -11.82 11.20 17.22
N PHE A 156 -12.94 10.50 17.39
CA PHE A 156 -14.07 10.53 16.46
C PHE A 156 -15.39 10.78 17.18
N GLY A 157 -16.34 11.38 16.46
CA GLY A 157 -17.70 11.63 16.94
C GLY A 157 -18.69 10.53 16.61
N ALA A 158 -18.35 9.61 15.70
CA ALA A 158 -19.20 8.49 15.31
C ALA A 158 -18.38 7.32 14.76
N LEU A 159 -18.97 6.13 14.79
CA LEU A 159 -18.48 4.92 14.11
C LEU A 159 -19.37 4.62 12.90
N LEU A 160 -18.74 4.40 11.75
CA LEU A 160 -19.36 3.90 10.53
C LEU A 160 -18.81 2.51 10.22
N VAL A 161 -19.70 1.59 9.91
CA VAL A 161 -19.38 0.25 9.43
C VAL A 161 -20.17 0.01 8.15
N ASP A 162 -19.53 -0.45 7.09
CA ASP A 162 -20.19 -0.96 5.89
C ASP A 162 -19.99 -2.48 5.78
N ASP A 163 -20.66 -3.10 4.81
CA ASP A 163 -20.81 -4.54 4.60
C ASP A 163 -19.65 -5.40 5.13
N LEU A 164 -19.87 -6.03 6.30
CA LEU A 164 -18.97 -7.02 6.87
C LEU A 164 -19.52 -8.42 6.59
N GLY A 165 -18.88 -9.16 5.68
CA GLY A 165 -19.24 -10.55 5.41
C GLY A 165 -19.05 -11.48 6.61
N VAL A 166 -18.09 -11.14 7.48
CA VAL A 166 -17.71 -11.85 8.71
C VAL A 166 -17.28 -10.87 9.78
N ALA A 167 -17.45 -11.23 11.05
CA ALA A 167 -16.85 -10.50 12.15
C ALA A 167 -16.67 -11.41 13.36
N GLU A 168 -15.62 -11.17 14.14
CA GLU A 168 -15.44 -11.82 15.43
C GLU A 168 -16.52 -11.37 16.44
N PRO A 169 -17.02 -12.27 17.31
CA PRO A 169 -17.97 -11.90 18.36
C PRO A 169 -17.50 -10.72 19.20
N GLU A 170 -16.21 -10.65 19.52
CA GLU A 170 -15.56 -9.61 20.32
C GLU A 170 -15.62 -8.25 19.62
N LEU A 171 -15.44 -8.22 18.30
CA LEU A 171 -15.54 -7.02 17.49
C LEU A 171 -16.96 -6.44 17.55
N LEU A 172 -17.98 -7.29 17.38
CA LEU A 172 -19.39 -6.87 17.46
C LEU A 172 -19.78 -6.44 18.87
N GLN A 173 -19.26 -7.12 19.89
CA GLN A 173 -19.46 -6.69 21.28
C GLN A 173 -18.84 -5.32 21.54
N GLN A 174 -17.68 -5.04 20.95
CA GLN A 174 -17.04 -3.73 21.01
C GLN A 174 -17.87 -2.65 20.32
N VAL A 175 -18.42 -2.91 19.13
CA VAL A 175 -19.39 -2.01 18.47
C VAL A 175 -20.59 -1.73 19.39
N LEU A 176 -21.13 -2.77 20.03
CA LEU A 176 -22.26 -2.62 20.96
C LEU A 176 -21.89 -1.81 22.21
N ARG A 177 -20.67 -1.98 22.74
CA ARG A 177 -20.15 -1.17 23.85
C ARG A 177 -20.03 0.31 23.45
N ILE A 178 -19.49 0.59 22.27
CA ILE A 178 -19.42 1.95 21.71
C ILE A 178 -20.82 2.53 21.56
N ARG A 179 -21.78 1.78 21.04
CA ARG A 179 -23.16 2.29 20.92
C ARG A 179 -23.78 2.61 22.29
N ARG A 180 -23.54 1.75 23.30
CA ARG A 180 -24.09 1.89 24.65
C ARG A 180 -23.51 3.07 25.45
N SER A 181 -22.33 3.56 25.09
CA SER A 181 -21.76 4.78 25.70
C SER A 181 -22.48 6.06 25.26
N GLY A 182 -23.35 5.97 24.24
CA GLY A 182 -24.11 7.09 23.68
C GLY A 182 -23.58 7.58 22.33
N LEU A 183 -22.45 7.06 21.86
CA LEU A 183 -21.92 7.41 20.55
C LEU A 183 -22.79 6.89 19.40
N PRO A 184 -22.97 7.68 18.32
CA PRO A 184 -23.61 7.22 17.10
C PRO A 184 -22.82 6.07 16.45
N VAL A 185 -23.56 5.02 16.08
CA VAL A 185 -23.05 3.91 15.26
C VAL A 185 -23.99 3.76 14.08
N VAL A 186 -23.47 4.00 12.88
CA VAL A 186 -24.19 3.83 11.61
C VAL A 186 -23.61 2.60 10.91
N TRP A 187 -24.51 1.72 10.48
CA TRP A 187 -24.16 0.50 9.77
C TRP A 187 -24.85 0.50 8.42
N GLN A 188 -24.09 0.52 7.34
CA GLN A 188 -24.62 0.45 5.98
C GLN A 188 -24.57 -0.98 5.47
N GLY A 189 -25.70 -1.51 5.00
CA GLY A 189 -25.80 -2.85 4.44
C GLY A 189 -26.09 -3.93 5.50
N GLU A 190 -25.56 -5.14 5.31
CA GLU A 190 -25.93 -6.28 6.17
C GLU A 190 -25.04 -6.43 7.41
N LEU A 191 -25.62 -6.90 8.52
CA LEU A 191 -24.84 -7.38 9.67
C LEU A 191 -24.29 -8.79 9.40
N PRO A 192 -23.09 -9.12 9.88
CA PRO A 192 -22.52 -10.44 9.76
C PRO A 192 -23.39 -11.47 10.49
N ARG A 193 -23.52 -12.63 9.86
CA ARG A 193 -24.29 -13.78 10.40
C ARG A 193 -23.38 -14.89 10.93
N ARG A 194 -22.07 -14.74 10.77
CA ARG A 194 -21.07 -15.74 11.11
C ARG A 194 -19.76 -15.11 11.57
N ALA A 195 -19.00 -15.86 12.35
CA ALA A 195 -17.61 -15.53 12.65
C ALA A 195 -16.69 -15.93 11.49
N SER A 196 -15.49 -15.34 11.47
CA SER A 196 -14.37 -15.85 10.67
C SER A 196 -13.82 -17.13 11.27
N GLY A 197 -13.14 -17.93 10.44
CA GLY A 197 -12.35 -19.05 10.93
C GLY A 197 -13.14 -20.34 11.16
N TRP A 198 -12.40 -21.43 11.38
CA TRP A 198 -12.94 -22.79 11.39
C TRP A 198 -13.25 -23.33 12.78
N ARG A 199 -12.36 -23.12 13.74
CA ARG A 199 -12.51 -23.68 15.08
C ARG A 199 -13.76 -23.14 15.78
N ASP A 200 -14.54 -24.06 16.34
CA ASP A 200 -15.80 -23.78 17.07
C ASP A 200 -16.80 -22.90 16.28
N ASN A 201 -16.77 -22.99 14.94
CA ASN A 201 -17.54 -22.10 14.07
C ASN A 201 -19.04 -22.11 14.37
N VAL A 202 -19.63 -23.26 14.74
CA VAL A 202 -21.08 -23.36 15.01
C VAL A 202 -21.48 -22.49 16.21
N ASN A 203 -20.69 -22.51 17.29
CA ASN A 203 -21.00 -21.71 18.48
C ASN A 203 -20.63 -20.25 18.28
N ARG A 204 -19.51 -19.97 17.59
CA ARG A 204 -19.11 -18.59 17.25
C ARG A 204 -20.09 -17.93 16.29
N ASP A 205 -20.65 -18.65 15.32
CA ASP A 205 -21.72 -18.15 14.44
C ASP A 205 -23.00 -17.84 15.22
N LYS A 206 -23.37 -18.69 16.18
CA LYS A 206 -24.49 -18.41 17.10
C LYS A 206 -24.21 -17.17 17.95
N ALA A 207 -22.98 -16.99 18.42
CA ALA A 207 -22.57 -15.82 19.19
C ALA A 207 -22.68 -14.54 18.33
N VAL A 208 -22.14 -14.57 17.10
CA VAL A 208 -22.28 -13.48 16.12
C VAL A 208 -23.74 -13.17 15.87
N SER A 209 -24.55 -14.18 15.52
CA SER A 209 -25.99 -13.99 15.28
C SER A 209 -26.71 -13.38 16.49
N THR A 210 -26.35 -13.79 17.69
CA THR A 210 -26.91 -13.26 18.94
C THR A 210 -26.53 -11.80 19.14
N VAL A 211 -25.26 -11.43 18.97
CA VAL A 211 -24.82 -10.04 19.13
C VAL A 211 -25.38 -9.15 18.01
N SER A 212 -25.40 -9.64 16.76
CA SER A 212 -26.02 -8.95 15.61
C SER A 212 -27.50 -8.64 15.86
N ALA A 213 -28.26 -9.56 16.48
CA ALA A 213 -29.67 -9.31 16.83
C ALA A 213 -29.84 -8.22 17.90
N HIS A 214 -28.86 -8.05 18.80
CA HIS A 214 -28.85 -6.94 19.76
C HIS A 214 -28.44 -5.63 19.10
N LEU A 215 -27.41 -5.66 18.24
CA LEU A 215 -26.94 -4.52 17.48
C LEU A 215 -28.03 -3.93 16.59
N LEU A 216 -28.80 -4.79 15.90
CA LEU A 216 -29.91 -4.38 15.04
C LEU A 216 -30.94 -3.49 15.77
N LYS A 217 -31.11 -3.67 17.09
CA LYS A 217 -32.03 -2.87 17.91
C LYS A 217 -31.39 -1.59 18.45
N ALA A 218 -30.07 -1.48 18.41
CA ALA A 218 -29.30 -0.43 19.07
C ALA A 218 -28.72 0.58 18.08
N ILE A 219 -28.29 0.15 16.89
CA ILE A 219 -27.59 0.97 15.91
C ILE A 219 -28.54 1.55 14.86
N SER A 220 -28.04 2.48 14.04
CA SER A 220 -28.73 2.93 12.83
C SER A 220 -28.30 2.06 11.64
N LEU A 221 -29.12 1.06 11.30
CA LEU A 221 -28.96 0.26 10.09
C LEU A 221 -29.57 1.01 8.89
N VAL A 222 -28.84 1.13 7.79
CA VAL A 222 -29.25 1.86 6.58
C VAL A 222 -28.89 1.08 5.33
N ASP A 223 -29.62 1.29 4.23
CA ASP A 223 -29.45 0.50 3.00
C ASP A 223 -28.72 1.27 1.89
N SER A 224 -28.45 2.56 2.10
CA SER A 224 -27.78 3.39 1.10
C SER A 224 -26.77 4.39 1.67
N PRO A 225 -25.77 4.81 0.87
CA PRO A 225 -24.85 5.89 1.23
C PRO A 225 -25.53 7.20 1.67
N ALA A 226 -26.62 7.59 1.00
CA ALA A 226 -27.35 8.81 1.33
C ALA A 226 -28.05 8.74 2.69
N GLU A 227 -28.59 7.57 3.04
CA GLU A 227 -29.16 7.32 4.36
C GLU A 227 -28.09 7.28 5.44
N ALA A 228 -26.91 6.71 5.15
CA ALA A 228 -25.78 6.71 6.08
C ALA A 228 -25.36 8.13 6.46
N VAL A 229 -25.20 9.01 5.46
CA VAL A 229 -24.93 10.44 5.66
C VAL A 229 -26.04 11.10 6.47
N THR A 230 -27.30 10.87 6.10
CA THR A 230 -28.46 11.46 6.80
C THR A 230 -28.48 11.06 8.27
N SER A 231 -28.28 9.77 8.55
CA SER A 231 -28.22 9.22 9.90
C SER A 231 -27.09 9.84 10.73
N LEU A 232 -25.89 9.93 10.16
CA LEU A 232 -24.74 10.57 10.81
C LEU A 232 -25.05 12.03 11.16
N LEU A 233 -25.56 12.83 10.21
CA LEU A 233 -25.85 14.24 10.44
C LEU A 233 -27.00 14.45 11.45
N SER A 234 -28.02 13.60 11.42
CA SER A 234 -29.15 13.64 12.35
C SER A 234 -28.76 13.25 13.78
N SER A 235 -27.65 12.55 13.97
CA SER A 235 -27.14 12.18 15.30
C SER A 235 -26.59 13.36 16.13
N GLY A 236 -26.53 14.55 15.55
CA GLY A 236 -25.91 15.72 16.16
C GLY A 236 -24.40 15.81 15.90
N LEU A 237 -23.87 14.99 15.00
CA LEU A 237 -22.47 15.00 14.58
C LEU A 237 -22.03 16.41 14.19
N ASP A 238 -20.96 16.88 14.85
CA ASP A 238 -20.51 18.24 14.73
C ASP A 238 -19.57 18.44 13.53
N THR A 239 -20.16 18.60 12.35
CA THR A 239 -19.42 19.05 11.16
C THR A 239 -19.16 20.56 11.30
N ARG A 240 -17.95 20.94 11.72
CA ARG A 240 -17.56 22.35 11.95
C ARG A 240 -17.68 23.24 10.71
N LEU A 241 -17.67 22.64 9.52
CA LEU A 241 -17.90 23.29 8.24
C LEU A 241 -19.07 22.56 7.55
N ARG A 242 -20.19 23.25 7.33
CA ARG A 242 -21.35 22.74 6.58
C ARG A 242 -21.55 23.59 5.35
N LEU A 243 -21.61 22.97 4.20
CA LEU A 243 -21.86 23.64 2.94
C LEU A 243 -23.37 23.91 2.83
N LEU A 244 -23.77 25.12 2.40
CA LEU A 244 -25.17 25.52 2.27
C LEU A 244 -25.47 26.03 0.85
N PRO A 245 -26.75 25.99 0.43
CA PRO A 245 -27.52 24.79 0.11
C PRO A 245 -27.60 24.60 -1.42
N GLY A 246 -27.71 23.34 -1.87
CA GLY A 246 -27.99 22.99 -3.26
C GLY A 246 -28.14 21.47 -3.37
N THR A 247 -29.12 21.00 -4.15
CA THR A 247 -29.48 19.59 -4.31
C THR A 247 -28.46 18.74 -5.09
N GLU A 248 -27.30 19.29 -5.43
CA GLU A 248 -26.25 18.64 -6.19
C GLU A 248 -25.06 18.28 -5.29
N PRO A 249 -24.47 17.07 -5.41
CA PRO A 249 -23.32 16.66 -4.63
C PRO A 249 -22.15 17.62 -4.85
N PHE A 250 -21.60 18.11 -3.75
CA PHE A 250 -20.54 19.11 -3.77
C PHE A 250 -19.21 18.48 -4.19
N LYS A 251 -18.50 19.14 -5.10
CA LYS A 251 -17.22 18.68 -5.65
C LYS A 251 -16.02 19.43 -5.05
N LEU A 252 -16.17 20.01 -3.85
CA LEU A 252 -14.99 20.37 -3.05
C LEU A 252 -14.68 19.26 -2.05
N ARG A 253 -13.44 18.78 -2.11
CA ARG A 253 -12.88 17.89 -1.11
C ARG A 253 -12.21 18.72 -0.02
N PHE A 254 -12.07 18.16 1.17
CA PHE A 254 -11.49 18.89 2.28
C PHE A 254 -10.71 18.00 3.25
N SER A 255 -9.77 18.64 3.94
CA SER A 255 -9.00 18.07 5.06
C SER A 255 -8.79 19.15 6.11
N ARG A 256 -8.59 18.78 7.37
CA ARG A 256 -8.50 19.75 8.49
C ARG A 256 -7.43 19.39 9.49
N ARG A 257 -6.82 20.42 10.03
CA ARG A 257 -5.95 20.36 11.20
C ARG A 257 -6.46 21.30 12.29
N GLU A 258 -6.49 20.80 13.52
CA GLU A 258 -6.77 21.58 14.73
C GLU A 258 -5.44 21.92 15.40
N MET A 259 -5.20 23.22 15.58
CA MET A 259 -4.05 23.81 16.24
C MET A 259 -4.49 24.43 17.58
N GLN A 260 -3.54 24.89 18.38
CA GLN A 260 -3.89 25.58 19.63
C GLN A 260 -4.60 26.92 19.39
N SER A 261 -4.16 27.74 18.42
CA SER A 261 -4.79 29.03 18.13
C SER A 261 -6.04 28.95 17.27
N GLY A 262 -6.39 27.77 16.77
CA GLY A 262 -7.57 27.56 15.95
C GLY A 262 -7.45 26.41 14.96
N GLU A 263 -7.91 26.58 13.73
CA GLU A 263 -7.99 25.50 12.74
C GLU A 263 -7.54 25.97 11.36
N VAL A 264 -7.02 25.03 10.57
CA VAL A 264 -6.85 25.21 9.13
C VAL A 264 -7.64 24.15 8.37
N VAL A 265 -8.42 24.60 7.39
CA VAL A 265 -9.21 23.74 6.51
C VAL A 265 -8.70 23.87 5.09
N LEU A 266 -8.29 22.76 4.50
CA LEU A 266 -7.98 22.67 3.08
C LEU A 266 -9.27 22.45 2.28
N LEU A 267 -9.45 23.21 1.20
CA LEU A 267 -10.56 23.09 0.25
C LEU A 267 -10.01 22.88 -1.15
N PHE A 268 -10.22 21.71 -1.73
CA PHE A 268 -9.78 21.35 -3.08
C PHE A 268 -10.97 21.27 -4.02
N ASN A 269 -10.91 22.00 -5.13
CA ASN A 269 -11.90 21.92 -6.20
C ASN A 269 -11.47 20.90 -7.26
N GLU A 270 -12.10 19.73 -7.28
CA GLU A 270 -11.77 18.68 -8.25
C GLU A 270 -12.38 18.92 -9.65
N THR A 271 -13.14 20.00 -9.83
CA THR A 271 -13.84 20.31 -11.09
C THR A 271 -13.01 21.18 -12.02
N THR A 272 -13.53 21.34 -13.25
CA THR A 272 -12.98 22.21 -14.28
C THR A 272 -13.53 23.64 -14.22
N GLU A 273 -14.37 23.98 -13.25
CA GLU A 273 -14.97 25.31 -13.10
C GLU A 273 -14.70 25.89 -11.72
N THR A 274 -14.61 27.21 -11.61
CA THR A 274 -14.47 27.88 -10.30
C THR A 274 -15.73 27.69 -9.46
N ILE A 275 -15.57 27.28 -8.20
CA ILE A 275 -16.66 27.16 -7.25
C ILE A 275 -16.65 28.39 -6.34
N ALA A 276 -17.69 29.22 -6.47
CA ALA A 276 -17.94 30.37 -5.61
C ALA A 276 -19.25 30.18 -4.82
N ARG A 277 -19.17 30.01 -3.50
CA ARG A 277 -20.33 29.64 -2.65
C ARG A 277 -20.25 30.19 -1.23
N GLN A 278 -21.39 30.18 -0.54
CA GLN A 278 -21.48 30.41 0.91
C GLN A 278 -21.27 29.09 1.66
N VAL A 279 -20.46 29.14 2.72
CA VAL A 279 -20.18 28.01 3.59
C VAL A 279 -20.59 28.37 5.01
N ARG A 280 -21.37 27.51 5.66
CA ARG A 280 -21.64 27.64 7.09
C ARG A 280 -20.44 27.17 7.88
N ARG A 281 -20.02 27.98 8.83
CA ARG A 281 -19.06 27.62 9.86
C ARG A 281 -19.79 27.52 11.19
N LYS A 282 -19.35 26.60 12.03
CA LYS A 282 -19.76 26.56 13.44
C LYS A 282 -18.67 27.17 14.30
N GLY A 283 -19.07 27.83 15.39
CA GLY A 283 -18.17 28.44 16.36
C GLY A 283 -17.96 29.95 16.15
N ARG A 284 -17.45 30.61 17.20
CA ARG A 284 -17.12 32.04 17.17
C ARG A 284 -15.61 32.20 16.96
N TRP A 285 -15.23 32.58 15.75
CA TRP A 285 -13.84 32.85 15.36
C TRP A 285 -13.61 34.36 15.34
N LYS A 286 -12.42 34.78 15.74
CA LYS A 286 -12.04 36.20 15.75
C LYS A 286 -11.58 36.64 14.36
N ASP A 287 -10.66 35.88 13.78
CA ASP A 287 -10.07 36.15 12.48
C ASP A 287 -10.26 34.94 11.57
N ILE A 288 -10.82 35.18 10.38
CA ILE A 288 -11.05 34.15 9.36
C ILE A 288 -10.36 34.62 8.09
N ARG A 289 -9.40 33.85 7.60
CA ARG A 289 -8.62 34.20 6.41
C ARG A 289 -8.74 33.13 5.35
N LEU A 290 -8.97 33.55 4.11
CA LEU A 290 -8.82 32.70 2.93
C LEU A 290 -7.40 32.88 2.39
N LEU A 291 -6.63 31.80 2.36
CA LEU A 291 -5.24 31.77 1.93
C LEU A 291 -5.12 31.17 0.54
N ASP A 292 -4.25 31.77 -0.27
CA ASP A 292 -3.83 31.21 -1.55
C ASP A 292 -2.43 30.58 -1.41
N PRO A 293 -2.32 29.23 -1.43
CA PRO A 293 -1.01 28.56 -1.39
C PRO A 293 -0.13 28.87 -2.61
N ALA A 294 -0.66 29.32 -3.75
CA ALA A 294 0.16 29.64 -4.92
C ALA A 294 0.97 30.92 -4.69
N THR A 295 0.33 31.96 -4.16
CA THR A 295 0.96 33.27 -3.94
C THR A 295 1.52 33.42 -2.52
N GLY A 296 0.93 32.72 -1.54
CA GLY A 296 1.17 32.93 -0.10
C GLY A 296 0.37 34.10 0.47
N GLU A 297 -0.49 34.73 -0.33
CA GLU A 297 -1.34 35.83 0.10
C GLU A 297 -2.57 35.33 0.88
N ASP A 298 -3.17 36.26 1.61
CA ASP A 298 -4.33 36.01 2.44
C ASP A 298 -5.34 37.16 2.37
N SER A 299 -6.62 36.84 2.55
CA SER A 299 -7.71 37.81 2.60
C SER A 299 -8.57 37.57 3.84
N LEU A 300 -8.86 38.64 4.57
CA LEU A 300 -9.75 38.59 5.74
C LEU A 300 -11.20 38.50 5.27
N LEU A 301 -11.92 37.47 5.71
CA LEU A 301 -13.35 37.31 5.42
C LEU A 301 -14.18 38.05 6.47
N ALA A 302 -15.22 38.77 6.04
CA ALA A 302 -16.08 39.55 6.93
C ALA A 302 -16.79 38.66 7.99
N GLY A 303 -16.54 38.92 9.28
CA GLY A 303 -16.91 38.04 10.41
C GLY A 303 -18.30 38.25 11.04
N GLY A 304 -19.30 38.76 10.30
CA GLY A 304 -20.59 39.15 10.89
C GLY A 304 -21.64 38.04 11.10
N GLY A 305 -21.53 36.91 10.39
CA GLY A 305 -22.53 35.82 10.42
C GLY A 305 -21.92 34.41 10.40
N ASP A 306 -22.79 33.40 10.47
CA ASP A 306 -22.41 31.97 10.43
C ASP A 306 -22.02 31.49 9.02
N GLU A 307 -22.14 32.35 8.01
CA GLU A 307 -21.89 32.03 6.60
C GLU A 307 -20.74 32.89 6.05
N ILE A 308 -19.82 32.26 5.31
CA ILE A 308 -18.67 32.91 4.67
C ILE A 308 -18.65 32.60 3.18
N ALA A 309 -18.37 33.61 2.36
CA ALA A 309 -18.16 33.42 0.94
C ALA A 309 -16.75 32.85 0.70
N ILE A 310 -16.68 31.80 -0.10
CA ILE A 310 -15.42 31.24 -0.59
C ILE A 310 -15.44 31.20 -2.11
N GLU A 311 -14.26 31.34 -2.70
CA GLU A 311 -14.01 31.10 -4.11
C GLU A 311 -12.81 30.16 -4.23
N VAL A 312 -13.02 28.99 -4.83
CA VAL A 312 -11.98 27.99 -5.05
C VAL A 312 -11.86 27.75 -6.56
N PRO A 313 -10.77 28.19 -7.22
CA PRO A 313 -10.58 28.00 -8.64
C PRO A 313 -10.59 26.53 -9.06
N ALA A 314 -10.93 26.24 -10.31
CA ALA A 314 -10.90 24.91 -10.90
C ALA A 314 -9.55 24.21 -10.67
N GLY A 315 -9.56 22.96 -10.22
CA GLY A 315 -8.34 22.17 -10.00
C GLY A 315 -7.36 22.76 -8.96
N ARG A 316 -7.79 23.70 -8.11
CA ARG A 316 -6.92 24.39 -7.14
C ARG A 316 -7.37 24.18 -5.70
N ILE A 317 -6.43 24.46 -4.79
CA ILE A 317 -6.67 24.51 -3.35
C ILE A 317 -6.80 25.96 -2.87
N ARG A 318 -7.69 26.16 -1.90
CA ARG A 318 -7.65 27.28 -0.95
C ARG A 318 -7.60 26.75 0.47
N LEU A 319 -6.99 27.51 1.37
CA LEU A 319 -7.03 27.21 2.80
C LEU A 319 -7.89 28.22 3.54
N LEU A 320 -8.73 27.77 4.45
CA LEU A 320 -9.41 28.60 5.44
C LEU A 320 -8.68 28.49 6.77
N LEU A 321 -8.06 29.58 7.21
CA LEU A 321 -7.47 29.69 8.54
C LEU A 321 -8.48 30.35 9.49
N LEU A 322 -8.89 29.62 10.52
CA LEU A 322 -9.86 30.04 11.53
C LEU A 322 -9.12 30.26 12.85
N GLN A 323 -8.98 31.51 13.31
CA GLN A 323 -8.23 31.80 14.53
C GLN A 323 -9.14 32.31 15.65
N GLN A 324 -8.87 31.84 16.88
CA GLN A 324 -9.54 32.29 18.09
C GLN A 324 -8.88 33.57 18.63
N ALA A 325 -9.55 34.29 19.53
CA ALA A 325 -8.91 35.37 20.27
C ALA A 325 -7.77 34.79 21.12
N ALA A 326 -6.58 35.40 21.05
CA ALA A 326 -5.39 34.93 21.77
C ALA A 326 -5.73 34.62 23.24
N ILE A 327 -5.69 33.34 23.61
CA ILE A 327 -5.81 32.92 25.00
C ILE A 327 -4.51 33.34 25.67
N GLY A 328 -4.61 34.19 26.70
CA GLY A 328 -3.46 34.61 27.49
C GLY A 328 -2.62 33.38 27.88
N SER A 329 -1.32 33.44 27.59
CA SER A 329 -0.39 32.34 27.76
C SER A 329 -0.56 31.67 29.13
N SER A 330 -1.03 30.42 29.16
CA SER A 330 -0.98 29.62 30.38
C SER A 330 0.49 29.26 30.68
N PRO A 331 0.96 29.41 31.93
CA PRO A 331 2.34 29.13 32.29
C PRO A 331 2.53 27.62 32.41
N GLY A 332 3.03 27.01 31.34
CA GLY A 332 3.32 25.57 31.27
C GLY A 332 3.59 25.10 29.84
N LYS A 333 4.41 25.84 29.08
CA LYS A 333 4.72 25.49 27.68
C LYS A 333 5.72 24.33 27.63
N ARG A 334 5.38 23.22 26.96
CA ARG A 334 6.42 22.34 26.38
C ARG A 334 6.92 22.97 25.08
N LYS A 335 8.19 22.77 24.74
CA LYS A 335 8.79 23.26 23.49
C LYS A 335 8.10 22.69 22.23
N SER A 336 7.49 21.51 22.32
CA SER A 336 6.68 20.88 21.26
C SER A 336 5.47 21.73 20.88
N ASP A 337 4.78 22.30 21.87
CA ASP A 337 3.48 22.94 21.69
C ASP A 337 3.58 24.29 20.95
N ALA A 338 4.79 24.86 20.84
CA ALA A 338 5.04 26.11 20.12
C ALA A 338 5.29 25.93 18.61
N VAL A 339 5.66 24.71 18.17
CA VAL A 339 5.94 24.40 16.75
C VAL A 339 4.65 24.01 16.00
N ASP A 340 3.59 23.66 16.73
CA ASP A 340 2.32 23.18 16.16
C ASP A 340 1.31 24.27 15.80
N ASP A 341 1.63 25.54 16.08
CA ASP A 341 0.75 26.68 15.81
C ASP A 341 1.16 27.47 14.55
N TRP A 342 0.29 28.38 14.11
CA TRP A 342 0.48 29.10 12.84
C TRP A 342 1.58 30.18 12.91
N ASP A 343 2.65 29.97 12.16
CA ASP A 343 3.73 30.92 11.86
C ASP A 343 3.55 31.57 10.46
N TRP A 344 3.33 32.88 10.43
CA TRP A 344 3.15 33.64 9.19
C TRP A 344 4.44 33.78 8.36
N ALA A 345 5.61 33.73 8.98
CA ALA A 345 6.87 33.77 8.25
C ALA A 345 7.06 32.46 7.46
N GLN A 346 6.86 31.31 8.12
CA GLN A 346 6.93 30.00 7.46
C GLN A 346 5.81 29.77 6.45
N TRP A 347 4.62 30.35 6.65
CA TRP A 347 3.57 30.31 5.62
C TRP A 347 3.99 31.04 4.33
N ARG A 348 4.53 32.24 4.47
CA ARG A 348 4.95 33.06 3.32
C ARG A 348 6.16 32.46 2.62
N ASP A 349 7.10 31.97 3.42
CA ASP A 349 8.36 31.36 2.98
C ASP A 349 8.61 30.04 3.73
N PRO A 350 8.06 28.92 3.23
CA PRO A 350 8.23 27.61 3.85
C PRO A 350 9.69 27.19 3.94
N PRO A 351 10.11 26.56 5.04
CA PRO A 351 11.45 26.00 5.13
C PRO A 351 11.61 24.82 4.17
N ARG A 352 12.85 24.55 3.75
CA ARG A 352 13.17 23.58 2.69
C ARG A 352 12.63 22.17 2.98
N GLN A 353 12.57 21.77 4.23
CA GLN A 353 12.08 20.45 4.66
C GLN A 353 10.58 20.25 4.44
N MET A 354 9.84 21.33 4.13
CA MET A 354 8.41 21.25 3.76
C MET A 354 8.22 21.11 2.26
N HIS A 355 9.26 21.27 1.45
CA HIS A 355 9.17 21.08 0.01
C HIS A 355 9.01 19.59 -0.34
N PRO A 356 8.38 19.29 -1.50
CA PRO A 356 8.22 17.91 -1.95
C PRO A 356 9.57 17.25 -2.23
N MET A 357 9.55 15.92 -2.34
CA MET A 357 10.73 15.13 -2.69
C MET A 357 10.69 14.66 -4.15
N MET A 358 11.85 14.29 -4.65
CA MET A 358 11.99 13.61 -5.94
C MET A 358 12.53 12.19 -5.74
N ARG A 359 11.87 11.18 -6.32
CA ARG A 359 12.49 9.86 -6.48
C ARG A 359 13.48 9.92 -7.64
N TRP A 360 14.76 9.76 -7.34
CA TRP A 360 15.88 9.88 -8.26
C TRP A 360 16.42 8.49 -8.57
N TRP A 361 16.16 8.02 -9.78
CA TRP A 361 16.56 6.70 -10.23
C TRP A 361 17.96 6.70 -10.80
N TRP A 362 18.80 5.80 -10.32
CA TRP A 362 20.14 5.58 -10.85
C TRP A 362 20.20 4.24 -11.62
N PRO A 363 20.94 4.19 -12.74
CA PRO A 363 21.17 2.98 -13.53
C PRO A 363 22.14 2.03 -12.79
N GLY A 364 21.67 1.39 -11.73
CA GLY A 364 22.56 0.77 -10.73
C GLY A 364 23.52 1.81 -10.15
N ASN A 365 24.83 1.53 -10.24
CA ASN A 365 25.89 2.46 -9.82
C ASN A 365 26.64 3.10 -11.01
N ALA A 366 26.09 3.04 -12.23
CA ALA A 366 26.69 3.66 -13.42
C ALA A 366 26.45 5.18 -13.46
N VAL A 367 27.00 5.89 -12.46
CA VAL A 367 26.85 7.33 -12.24
C VAL A 367 28.21 8.01 -12.08
N GLU A 368 28.25 9.31 -12.33
CA GLU A 368 29.46 10.13 -12.24
C GLU A 368 29.30 11.26 -11.23
N ARG A 369 30.35 11.52 -10.43
CA ARG A 369 30.30 12.51 -9.34
C ARG A 369 29.87 13.91 -9.78
N GLU A 370 30.38 14.40 -10.91
CA GLU A 370 30.05 15.75 -11.39
C GLU A 370 28.61 15.84 -11.88
N GLU A 371 28.10 14.79 -12.52
CA GLU A 371 26.72 14.75 -12.98
C GLU A 371 25.75 14.62 -11.79
N LEU A 372 26.07 13.81 -10.78
CA LEU A 372 25.32 13.76 -9.53
C LEU A 372 25.20 15.14 -8.86
N ARG A 373 26.28 15.93 -8.87
CA ARG A 373 26.28 17.29 -8.35
C ARG A 373 25.40 18.22 -9.21
N ARG A 374 25.52 18.13 -10.53
CA ARG A 374 24.73 18.92 -11.49
C ARG A 374 23.23 18.65 -11.34
N GLU A 375 22.83 17.39 -11.30
CA GLU A 375 21.43 16.98 -11.21
C GLU A 375 20.82 17.34 -9.85
N LEU A 376 21.56 17.19 -8.75
CA LEU A 376 21.08 17.62 -7.44
C LEU A 376 20.87 19.14 -7.36
N LEU A 377 21.77 19.93 -7.96
CA LEU A 377 21.59 21.38 -8.09
C LEU A 377 20.36 21.72 -8.95
N SER A 378 20.16 21.00 -10.05
CA SER A 378 18.99 21.16 -10.92
C SER A 378 17.68 20.88 -10.17
N LEU A 379 17.63 19.81 -9.37
CA LEU A 379 16.50 19.48 -8.50
C LEU A 379 16.28 20.55 -7.40
N TYR A 380 17.35 21.07 -6.82
CA TYR A 380 17.28 22.17 -5.85
C TYR A 380 16.68 23.44 -6.48
N GLU A 381 17.13 23.81 -7.68
CA GLU A 381 16.64 24.96 -8.46
C GLU A 381 15.17 24.76 -8.88
N ALA A 382 14.77 23.54 -9.21
CA ALA A 382 13.38 23.15 -9.45
C ALA A 382 12.50 23.18 -8.18
N GLY A 383 13.08 23.48 -7.02
CA GLY A 383 12.35 23.72 -5.78
C GLY A 383 12.06 22.46 -4.96
N TYR A 384 12.76 21.35 -5.18
CA TYR A 384 12.62 20.16 -4.35
C TYR A 384 13.31 20.34 -2.98
N GLY A 385 12.75 19.71 -1.95
CA GLY A 385 13.25 19.71 -0.56
C GLY A 385 14.17 18.54 -0.24
N GLY A 386 14.22 17.54 -1.11
CA GLY A 386 15.02 16.35 -0.91
C GLY A 386 14.86 15.35 -2.05
N VAL A 387 15.65 14.29 -1.96
CA VAL A 387 15.65 13.18 -2.92
C VAL A 387 15.51 11.86 -2.18
N GLU A 388 14.84 10.91 -2.82
CA GLU A 388 14.94 9.48 -2.51
C GLU A 388 15.80 8.85 -3.61
N ILE A 389 16.88 8.18 -3.24
CA ILE A 389 17.75 7.51 -4.22
C ILE A 389 17.32 6.05 -4.33
N GLN A 390 16.98 5.63 -5.54
CA GLN A 390 16.63 4.24 -5.87
C GLN A 390 17.50 3.77 -7.03
N THR A 391 18.23 2.67 -6.84
CA THR A 391 19.06 2.07 -7.89
C THR A 391 18.29 0.94 -8.55
N LEU A 392 18.20 0.95 -9.88
CA LEU A 392 17.47 -0.06 -10.64
C LEU A 392 18.08 -0.32 -12.01
N THR A 393 17.84 -1.50 -12.56
CA THR A 393 18.27 -1.92 -13.91
C THR A 393 17.12 -1.94 -14.92
N ILE A 394 15.91 -1.57 -14.48
CA ILE A 394 14.73 -1.62 -15.32
C ILE A 394 14.80 -0.62 -16.47
N GLY A 395 14.17 -0.96 -17.58
CA GLY A 395 14.27 -0.26 -18.85
C GLY A 395 15.58 -0.53 -19.60
N MET A 396 16.42 -1.45 -19.13
CA MET A 396 17.65 -1.84 -19.81
C MET A 396 17.56 -3.20 -20.50
N SER A 397 18.28 -3.36 -21.61
CA SER A 397 18.43 -4.63 -22.32
C SER A 397 19.45 -5.54 -21.66
N GLN A 398 19.23 -6.85 -21.71
CA GLN A 398 20.16 -7.85 -21.20
C GLN A 398 21.56 -7.67 -21.80
N THR A 399 21.64 -7.47 -23.12
CA THR A 399 22.93 -7.25 -23.81
C THR A 399 23.68 -6.03 -23.26
N HIS A 400 22.95 -4.95 -22.94
CA HIS A 400 23.55 -3.74 -22.37
C HIS A 400 24.01 -3.95 -20.93
N LEU A 401 23.21 -4.65 -20.13
CA LEU A 401 23.50 -4.99 -18.74
C LEU A 401 24.76 -5.87 -18.63
N GLU A 402 24.88 -6.90 -19.45
CA GLU A 402 26.06 -7.77 -19.51
C GLU A 402 27.31 -7.00 -19.94
N LYS A 403 27.20 -6.13 -20.96
CA LYS A 403 28.33 -5.34 -21.46
C LYS A 403 28.85 -4.33 -20.43
N ASN A 404 27.96 -3.76 -19.60
CA ASN A 404 28.27 -2.69 -18.66
C ASN A 404 28.21 -3.13 -17.20
N GLU A 405 28.34 -4.44 -16.96
CA GLU A 405 28.15 -5.03 -15.63
C GLU A 405 29.02 -4.38 -14.54
N GLN A 406 30.28 -4.11 -14.86
CA GLN A 406 31.27 -3.51 -13.95
C GLN A 406 30.94 -2.08 -13.52
N ALA A 407 30.05 -1.39 -14.24
CA ALA A 407 29.56 -0.07 -13.85
C ALA A 407 28.20 -0.18 -13.13
N ILE A 408 27.27 -0.93 -13.71
CA ILE A 408 25.87 -1.01 -13.25
C ILE A 408 25.76 -1.85 -11.97
N TYR A 409 26.27 -3.08 -11.98
CA TYR A 409 26.11 -4.07 -10.91
C TYR A 409 27.15 -3.91 -9.79
N THR A 410 27.33 -2.68 -9.33
CA THR A 410 28.28 -2.36 -8.24
C THR A 410 27.63 -1.60 -7.08
N VAL A 411 26.30 -1.71 -6.95
CA VAL A 411 25.58 -1.19 -5.77
C VAL A 411 26.04 -1.92 -4.51
N GLY A 412 26.24 -1.17 -3.41
CA GLY A 412 26.80 -1.70 -2.17
C GLY A 412 28.34 -1.81 -2.14
N THR A 413 29.05 -1.44 -3.22
CA THR A 413 30.52 -1.40 -3.21
C THR A 413 31.06 -0.05 -2.70
N ALA A 414 32.38 0.03 -2.48
CA ALA A 414 33.03 1.27 -2.04
C ALA A 414 32.78 2.47 -2.99
N SER A 415 32.73 2.25 -4.31
CA SER A 415 32.47 3.33 -5.28
C SER A 415 31.05 3.86 -5.15
N PHE A 416 30.07 2.98 -4.91
CA PHE A 416 28.67 3.37 -4.65
C PHE A 416 28.55 4.27 -3.43
N PHE A 417 29.19 3.91 -2.31
CA PHE A 417 29.15 4.77 -1.12
C PHE A 417 29.88 6.09 -1.31
N GLU A 418 30.93 6.15 -2.13
CA GLU A 418 31.56 7.43 -2.49
C GLU A 418 30.64 8.33 -3.35
N HIS A 419 29.82 7.74 -4.23
CA HIS A 419 28.78 8.46 -4.95
C HIS A 419 27.70 8.99 -4.01
N LEU A 420 27.19 8.15 -3.10
CA LEU A 420 26.23 8.58 -2.07
C LEU A 420 26.81 9.71 -1.19
N LYS A 421 28.05 9.58 -0.70
CA LYS A 421 28.73 10.63 0.09
C LYS A 421 28.87 11.95 -0.68
N THR A 422 29.01 11.88 -2.00
CA THR A 422 29.03 13.08 -2.85
C THR A 422 27.68 13.80 -2.80
N VAL A 423 26.58 13.04 -2.91
CA VAL A 423 25.21 13.56 -2.79
C VAL A 423 24.95 14.09 -1.39
N PHE A 424 25.24 13.32 -0.34
CA PHE A 424 25.03 13.74 1.05
C PHE A 424 25.74 15.04 1.40
N ARG A 425 27.00 15.21 0.97
CA ARG A 425 27.76 16.43 1.23
C ARG A 425 27.09 17.66 0.61
N LEU A 426 26.71 17.56 -0.67
CA LEU A 426 26.07 18.67 -1.37
C LEU A 426 24.63 18.92 -0.86
N ALA A 427 23.87 17.86 -0.58
CA ALA A 427 22.54 17.97 0.01
C ALA A 427 22.59 18.69 1.38
N GLY A 428 23.60 18.41 2.20
CA GLY A 428 23.84 19.11 3.45
C GLY A 428 24.11 20.62 3.25
N ASP A 429 24.91 20.99 2.24
CA ASP A 429 25.16 22.40 1.90
C ASP A 429 23.89 23.12 1.38
N LEU A 430 22.94 22.37 0.80
CA LEU A 430 21.68 22.87 0.23
C LEU A 430 20.47 22.77 1.17
N ASP A 431 20.66 22.22 2.39
CA ASP A 431 19.58 21.90 3.34
C ASP A 431 18.51 20.96 2.74
N MET A 432 18.93 20.01 1.90
CA MET A 432 18.07 19.00 1.29
C MET A 432 18.09 17.68 2.07
N ALA A 433 16.93 17.05 2.21
CA ALA A 433 16.84 15.69 2.76
C ALA A 433 17.30 14.64 1.74
N VAL A 434 17.93 13.56 2.24
CA VAL A 434 18.26 12.38 1.45
C VAL A 434 17.65 11.17 2.14
N ASP A 435 16.72 10.51 1.45
CA ASP A 435 16.20 9.19 1.80
C ASP A 435 16.83 8.15 0.86
N LEU A 436 16.95 6.91 1.34
CA LEU A 436 17.43 5.79 0.53
C LEU A 436 16.35 4.73 0.47
N THR A 437 16.03 4.24 -0.72
CA THR A 437 15.42 2.90 -0.83
C THR A 437 16.42 1.93 -0.21
N LEU A 438 16.00 1.18 0.81
CA LEU A 438 16.89 0.24 1.46
C LEU A 438 17.08 -0.96 0.52
N GLY A 439 18.14 -0.92 -0.27
CA GLY A 439 18.44 -1.92 -1.29
C GLY A 439 18.42 -1.38 -2.72
N SER A 440 18.30 -2.28 -3.69
CA SER A 440 18.22 -2.00 -5.12
C SER A 440 17.11 -2.84 -5.73
N GLY A 441 16.23 -2.20 -6.51
CA GLY A 441 15.03 -2.87 -7.00
C GLY A 441 13.97 -3.10 -5.92
N TRP A 442 13.06 -4.04 -6.16
CA TRP A 442 11.99 -4.43 -5.22
C TRP A 442 11.45 -5.83 -5.56
N SER A 443 10.82 -6.58 -4.67
CA SER A 443 10.73 -6.36 -3.22
C SER A 443 12.09 -6.55 -2.54
N SER A 444 12.16 -6.39 -1.21
CA SER A 444 13.41 -6.42 -0.45
C SER A 444 14.13 -7.77 -0.62
N GLY A 445 15.40 -7.72 -1.02
CA GLY A 445 16.20 -8.91 -1.33
C GLY A 445 17.52 -8.55 -2.01
N GLY A 446 18.26 -9.59 -2.41
CA GLY A 446 19.53 -9.45 -3.11
C GLY A 446 20.36 -10.74 -3.11
N PRO A 447 21.50 -10.79 -3.83
CA PRO A 447 22.33 -11.99 -3.96
C PRO A 447 22.95 -12.50 -2.66
N PHE A 448 22.86 -11.72 -1.58
CA PHE A 448 23.35 -12.04 -0.24
C PHE A 448 22.27 -12.70 0.64
N ILE A 449 21.04 -12.87 0.14
CA ILE A 449 20.02 -13.69 0.81
C ILE A 449 20.28 -15.14 0.44
N ASP A 450 20.66 -15.95 1.43
CA ASP A 450 20.99 -17.37 1.27
C ASP A 450 20.21 -18.23 2.27
N GLU A 451 20.20 -17.85 3.55
CA GLU A 451 19.62 -18.67 4.62
C GLU A 451 18.09 -18.57 4.66
N TYR A 452 17.54 -17.38 4.38
CA TYR A 452 16.10 -17.11 4.51
C TYR A 452 15.47 -16.50 3.26
N PRO A 453 15.54 -17.16 2.08
CA PRO A 453 14.78 -16.73 0.90
C PRO A 453 13.28 -17.05 1.09
N GLU A 454 12.41 -16.27 0.42
CA GLU A 454 10.96 -16.47 0.44
C GLU A 454 10.57 -17.93 0.18
N GLN A 455 9.70 -18.46 1.04
CA GLN A 455 9.29 -19.86 1.01
C GLN A 455 7.85 -20.01 0.50
N GLN A 456 7.58 -21.16 -0.10
CA GLN A 456 6.22 -21.55 -0.51
C GLN A 456 5.96 -23.02 -0.21
N LEU A 457 4.68 -23.37 -0.20
CA LEU A 457 4.22 -24.76 -0.20
C LEU A 457 3.71 -25.14 -1.60
N LEU A 458 4.25 -26.21 -2.14
CA LEU A 458 3.84 -26.85 -3.38
C LEU A 458 2.90 -28.02 -3.09
N ARG A 459 2.14 -28.43 -4.11
CA ARG A 459 1.29 -29.63 -4.03
C ARG A 459 1.53 -30.59 -5.19
N ALA A 460 1.53 -31.88 -4.87
CA ALA A 460 1.44 -32.97 -5.83
C ALA A 460 0.32 -33.94 -5.39
N GLN A 461 -0.34 -34.63 -6.33
CA GLN A 461 -1.52 -35.43 -5.99
C GLN A 461 -1.75 -36.62 -6.91
N PHE A 462 -2.48 -37.62 -6.41
CA PHE A 462 -3.06 -38.71 -7.20
C PHE A 462 -4.35 -39.23 -6.57
N ASP A 463 -5.21 -39.84 -7.40
CA ASP A 463 -6.44 -40.49 -6.94
C ASP A 463 -6.21 -42.00 -6.75
N VAL A 464 -6.89 -42.59 -5.77
CA VAL A 464 -6.87 -44.03 -5.46
C VAL A 464 -8.25 -44.47 -4.96
N ASP A 465 -8.67 -45.68 -5.33
CA ASP A 465 -9.89 -46.31 -4.83
C ASP A 465 -9.56 -47.27 -3.69
N GLY A 466 -10.34 -47.22 -2.62
CA GLY A 466 -10.29 -48.19 -1.52
C GLY A 466 -11.62 -48.92 -1.31
N PRO A 467 -11.65 -49.91 -0.40
CA PRO A 467 -10.60 -50.21 0.57
C PRO A 467 -9.42 -50.96 -0.04
N GLY A 468 -8.20 -50.72 0.44
CA GLY A 468 -7.02 -51.37 -0.09
C GLY A 468 -5.73 -51.04 0.67
N HIS A 469 -4.62 -51.59 0.22
CA HIS A 469 -3.28 -51.26 0.72
C HIS A 469 -2.48 -50.59 -0.39
N LEU A 470 -1.95 -49.40 -0.10
CA LEU A 470 -1.12 -48.64 -1.00
C LEU A 470 0.31 -48.65 -0.48
N ASN A 471 1.25 -49.12 -1.31
CA ASN A 471 2.68 -48.99 -1.08
C ASN A 471 3.29 -48.37 -2.35
N ARG A 472 3.49 -47.05 -2.34
CA ARG A 472 3.90 -46.31 -3.53
C ARG A 472 4.70 -45.08 -3.14
N ARG A 473 5.68 -44.73 -3.98
CA ARG A 473 6.34 -43.42 -3.94
C ARG A 473 5.33 -42.28 -4.14
N LEU A 474 5.40 -41.24 -3.29
CA LEU A 474 4.64 -40.01 -3.46
C LEU A 474 5.04 -39.31 -4.77
N PRO A 475 4.10 -38.62 -5.45
CA PRO A 475 4.45 -37.81 -6.62
C PRO A 475 5.35 -36.64 -6.20
N GLU A 476 6.29 -36.28 -7.06
CA GLU A 476 7.12 -35.08 -6.91
C GLU A 476 6.32 -33.82 -7.25
N ALA A 477 6.72 -32.68 -6.68
CA ALA A 477 6.14 -31.40 -7.05
C ALA A 477 6.65 -30.94 -8.42
N GLU A 478 5.80 -30.22 -9.15
CA GLU A 478 6.14 -29.60 -10.43
C GLU A 478 6.24 -28.08 -10.27
N GLU A 479 6.91 -27.43 -11.21
CA GLU A 479 7.01 -25.98 -11.27
C GLU A 479 5.61 -25.32 -11.25
N PRO A 480 5.37 -24.36 -10.34
CA PRO A 480 4.09 -23.68 -10.24
C PRO A 480 3.66 -22.97 -11.51
N TRP A 481 2.35 -22.93 -11.74
CA TRP A 481 1.80 -22.30 -12.93
C TRP A 481 2.11 -20.80 -13.02
N TYR A 482 2.22 -20.09 -11.90
CA TYR A 482 2.45 -18.64 -11.89
C TYR A 482 3.85 -18.24 -12.39
N ALA A 483 4.83 -19.15 -12.40
CA ALA A 483 6.22 -18.83 -12.71
C ALA A 483 6.38 -18.28 -14.13
N MET A 484 5.90 -19.02 -15.13
CA MET A 484 5.97 -18.61 -16.54
C MET A 484 5.20 -17.30 -16.83
N PRO A 485 3.93 -17.12 -16.41
CA PRO A 485 3.23 -15.85 -16.56
C PRO A 485 3.91 -14.67 -15.86
N SER A 486 4.44 -14.86 -14.65
CA SER A 486 5.14 -13.77 -13.93
C SER A 486 6.39 -13.34 -14.71
N ASN A 487 7.19 -14.29 -15.19
CA ASN A 487 8.36 -14.02 -16.04
C ASN A 487 8.04 -13.41 -17.41
N TRP A 488 6.82 -13.63 -17.91
CA TRP A 488 6.35 -12.99 -19.13
C TRP A 488 5.94 -11.53 -18.90
N ILE A 489 5.39 -11.20 -17.72
CA ILE A 489 5.05 -9.83 -17.35
C ILE A 489 6.34 -9.06 -17.02
N ILE A 490 7.15 -9.57 -16.09
CA ILE A 490 8.43 -8.96 -15.72
C ILE A 490 9.52 -10.03 -15.83
N ARG A 491 10.49 -9.80 -16.71
CA ARG A 491 11.58 -10.75 -16.94
C ARG A 491 12.40 -10.96 -15.66
N ASN A 492 12.86 -12.20 -15.47
CA ASN A 492 13.70 -12.62 -14.34
C ASN A 492 13.05 -12.43 -12.96
N THR A 493 11.72 -12.41 -12.88
CA THR A 493 11.00 -12.33 -11.60
C THR A 493 11.10 -13.65 -10.84
N ILE A 494 10.94 -14.77 -11.52
CA ILE A 494 11.10 -16.11 -10.95
C ILE A 494 12.32 -16.76 -11.61
N GLY A 495 13.30 -17.17 -10.80
CA GLY A 495 14.47 -17.91 -11.24
C GLY A 495 14.16 -19.36 -11.63
N ASP A 496 15.21 -20.17 -11.72
CA ASP A 496 15.06 -21.60 -11.95
C ASP A 496 14.29 -22.25 -10.80
N PHE A 497 13.41 -23.20 -11.14
CA PHE A 497 12.60 -23.91 -10.16
C PHE A 497 13.49 -24.62 -9.13
N ASP A 498 13.32 -24.28 -7.86
CA ASP A 498 14.02 -24.92 -6.77
C ASP A 498 13.51 -26.36 -6.58
N THR A 499 14.35 -27.32 -6.98
CA THR A 499 14.08 -28.75 -6.88
C THR A 499 14.44 -29.36 -5.52
N ASP A 500 15.07 -28.59 -4.61
CA ASP A 500 15.35 -29.02 -3.24
C ASP A 500 14.08 -28.93 -2.37
N THR A 501 13.15 -29.82 -2.68
CA THR A 501 11.84 -29.86 -2.04
C THR A 501 11.88 -30.70 -0.76
N ARG A 502 11.36 -30.16 0.33
CA ARG A 502 11.17 -30.87 1.61
C ARG A 502 9.72 -31.27 1.79
N LEU A 503 9.44 -32.55 1.99
CA LEU A 503 8.08 -33.01 2.32
C LEU A 503 7.64 -32.40 3.67
N GLU A 504 6.58 -31.60 3.63
CA GLU A 504 5.95 -31.00 4.82
C GLU A 504 4.86 -31.93 5.36
N ALA A 505 4.00 -32.44 4.47
CA ALA A 505 2.87 -33.27 4.87
C ALA A 505 2.35 -34.17 3.74
N ALA A 506 1.71 -35.28 4.12
CA ALA A 506 0.86 -36.07 3.23
C ALA A 506 -0.57 -36.14 3.79
N VAL A 507 -1.56 -35.83 2.94
CA VAL A 507 -2.97 -35.74 3.35
C VAL A 507 -3.83 -36.58 2.42
N SER A 508 -4.77 -37.34 2.97
CA SER A 508 -5.86 -37.93 2.20
C SER A 508 -7.13 -37.11 2.32
N ALA A 509 -7.86 -36.95 1.22
CA ALA A 509 -9.22 -36.46 1.21
C ALA A 509 -10.11 -37.42 0.43
N ARG A 510 -11.30 -37.73 0.95
CA ARG A 510 -12.32 -38.47 0.20
C ARG A 510 -12.95 -37.56 -0.85
N LEU A 511 -13.13 -38.10 -2.06
CA LEU A 511 -13.77 -37.43 -3.19
C LEU A 511 -15.24 -37.82 -3.26
N GLU A 512 -16.12 -36.82 -3.16
CA GLU A 512 -17.57 -37.00 -3.32
C GLU A 512 -18.12 -36.09 -4.41
N GLU A 513 -19.09 -36.59 -5.17
CA GLU A 513 -19.83 -35.76 -6.13
C GLU A 513 -21.03 -35.11 -5.43
N ARG A 514 -21.07 -33.77 -5.41
CA ARG A 514 -22.17 -33.00 -4.84
C ARG A 514 -22.52 -31.84 -5.76
N GLY A 515 -23.79 -31.76 -6.17
CA GLY A 515 -24.28 -30.69 -7.05
C GLY A 515 -23.53 -30.58 -8.38
N GLY A 516 -23.06 -31.71 -8.94
CA GLY A 516 -22.32 -31.77 -10.19
C GLY A 516 -20.85 -31.34 -10.11
N ALA A 517 -20.26 -31.29 -8.91
CA ALA A 517 -18.85 -31.01 -8.71
C ALA A 517 -18.21 -31.97 -7.69
N LEU A 518 -16.91 -32.23 -7.85
CA LEU A 518 -16.13 -32.97 -6.88
C LEU A 518 -15.81 -32.09 -5.67
N VAL A 519 -16.05 -32.64 -4.48
CA VAL A 519 -15.85 -32.00 -3.18
C VAL A 519 -14.92 -32.87 -2.33
N LEU A 520 -13.97 -32.22 -1.66
CA LEU A 520 -13.09 -32.87 -0.67
C LEU A 520 -13.83 -33.00 0.67
N THR A 521 -13.82 -34.20 1.21
CA THR A 521 -14.42 -34.59 2.49
C THR A 521 -13.43 -35.49 3.26
N ASP A 522 -13.70 -35.79 4.53
CA ASP A 522 -12.89 -36.72 5.35
C ASP A 522 -11.36 -36.49 5.26
N LEU A 523 -10.97 -35.22 5.37
CA LEU A 523 -9.58 -34.75 5.30
C LEU A 523 -8.77 -35.33 6.48
N THR A 524 -7.71 -36.08 6.18
CA THR A 524 -6.92 -36.83 7.17
C THR A 524 -5.42 -36.66 6.91
N ASP A 525 -4.68 -36.29 7.95
CA ASP A 525 -3.22 -36.34 7.93
C ASP A 525 -2.74 -37.81 7.94
N ILE A 526 -1.99 -38.17 6.91
CA ILE A 526 -1.40 -39.50 6.71
C ILE A 526 0.13 -39.42 6.66
N SER A 527 0.73 -38.32 7.10
CA SER A 527 2.18 -38.10 7.08
C SER A 527 2.94 -39.19 7.84
N HIS A 528 2.36 -39.70 8.94
CA HIS A 528 2.91 -40.81 9.72
C HIS A 528 3.07 -42.13 8.93
N ALA A 529 2.35 -42.28 7.81
CA ALA A 529 2.42 -43.45 6.93
C ALA A 529 3.48 -43.30 5.82
N VAL A 530 4.19 -42.17 5.79
CA VAL A 530 5.27 -41.92 4.84
C VAL A 530 6.61 -42.24 5.49
N ASN A 531 7.38 -43.10 4.84
CA ASN A 531 8.78 -43.35 5.19
C ASN A 531 9.67 -42.92 4.03
N LYS A 532 10.45 -41.86 4.25
CA LYS A 532 11.17 -41.12 3.20
C LYS A 532 10.19 -40.58 2.15
N ASP A 533 10.08 -41.26 1.02
CA ASP A 533 9.19 -40.91 -0.09
C ASP A 533 8.14 -41.99 -0.39
N ILE A 534 8.12 -43.09 0.38
CA ILE A 534 7.18 -44.20 0.17
C ILE A 534 6.03 -44.03 1.16
N LEU A 535 4.82 -43.89 0.61
CA LEU A 535 3.57 -43.98 1.36
C LEU A 535 3.16 -45.44 1.49
N ASP A 536 3.07 -45.92 2.73
CA ASP A 536 2.62 -47.27 3.11
C ASP A 536 1.35 -47.17 3.95
N TRP A 537 0.19 -47.15 3.29
CA TRP A 537 -1.07 -46.73 3.90
C TRP A 537 -2.24 -47.64 3.52
N ARG A 538 -3.13 -47.90 4.50
CA ARG A 538 -4.39 -48.59 4.28
C ARG A 538 -5.45 -47.58 3.86
N VAL A 539 -5.81 -47.61 2.58
CA VAL A 539 -6.83 -46.73 2.00
C VAL A 539 -8.21 -47.16 2.53
N PRO A 540 -8.98 -46.25 3.17
CA PRO A 540 -10.37 -46.50 3.57
C PRO A 540 -11.28 -46.74 2.36
N GLU A 541 -12.52 -47.17 2.62
CA GLU A 541 -13.51 -47.36 1.57
C GLU A 541 -13.87 -46.05 0.86
N GLY A 542 -13.94 -46.10 -0.47
CA GLY A 542 -14.32 -44.98 -1.33
C GLY A 542 -13.19 -44.46 -2.20
N LYS A 543 -13.47 -43.42 -2.97
CA LYS A 543 -12.47 -42.76 -3.80
C LYS A 543 -11.75 -41.68 -3.00
N HIS A 544 -10.43 -41.77 -2.92
CA HIS A 544 -9.58 -40.83 -2.20
C HIS A 544 -8.65 -40.10 -3.16
N ARG A 545 -8.35 -38.84 -2.83
CA ARG A 545 -7.21 -38.11 -3.37
C ARG A 545 -6.15 -38.02 -2.28
N VAL A 546 -4.95 -38.45 -2.61
CA VAL A 546 -3.76 -38.28 -1.77
C VAL A 546 -3.00 -37.06 -2.28
N PHE A 547 -2.65 -36.19 -1.35
CA PHE A 547 -1.84 -35.00 -1.56
C PHE A 547 -0.48 -35.19 -0.86
N ALA A 548 0.59 -34.78 -1.53
CA ALA A 548 1.89 -34.55 -0.94
C ALA A 548 2.19 -33.05 -1.03
N PHE A 549 2.55 -32.45 0.09
CA PHE A 549 2.87 -31.04 0.21
C PHE A 549 4.35 -30.88 0.46
N TYR A 550 5.00 -30.05 -0.33
CA TYR A 550 6.44 -29.84 -0.26
C TYR A 550 6.77 -28.37 -0.08
N GLN A 551 7.64 -28.06 0.86
CA GLN A 551 8.21 -26.72 1.00
C GLN A 551 9.44 -26.60 0.10
N ASN A 552 9.60 -25.46 -0.57
CA ASN A 552 10.82 -25.05 -1.25
C ASN A 552 10.97 -23.52 -1.23
N ALA A 553 12.10 -23.02 -1.69
CA ALA A 553 12.24 -21.60 -1.99
C ALA A 553 11.34 -21.23 -3.18
N THR A 554 10.77 -20.04 -3.15
CA THR A 554 9.94 -19.52 -4.25
C THR A 554 10.75 -19.27 -5.52
N ALA A 555 12.07 -19.13 -5.39
CA ALA A 555 12.97 -18.62 -6.42
C ALA A 555 12.54 -17.23 -6.95
N HIS A 556 11.83 -16.46 -6.13
CA HIS A 556 11.43 -15.10 -6.45
C HIS A 556 12.64 -14.17 -6.31
N ASN A 557 12.95 -13.42 -7.36
CA ASN A 557 14.04 -12.46 -7.40
C ASN A 557 13.52 -11.03 -7.21
N ALA A 558 14.27 -10.23 -6.46
CA ALA A 558 14.12 -8.78 -6.40
C ALA A 558 14.29 -8.21 -7.82
N VAL A 559 13.19 -7.66 -8.34
CA VAL A 559 13.05 -7.09 -9.66
C VAL A 559 14.04 -5.93 -9.82
N ALA A 560 14.77 -5.95 -10.93
CA ALA A 560 15.64 -4.88 -11.37
C ALA A 560 16.75 -4.48 -10.38
N SER A 561 17.16 -5.39 -9.49
CA SER A 561 18.27 -5.16 -8.58
C SER A 561 19.61 -5.01 -9.32
N ALA A 562 20.53 -4.24 -8.75
CA ALA A 562 21.81 -3.85 -9.35
C ALA A 562 23.02 -4.19 -8.45
N TYR A 563 22.91 -5.23 -7.64
CA TYR A 563 24.02 -5.71 -6.80
C TYR A 563 25.04 -6.51 -7.61
N PRO A 564 26.31 -6.61 -7.17
CA PRO A 564 27.22 -7.61 -7.69
C PRO A 564 26.59 -9.02 -7.67
N GLY A 565 26.52 -9.69 -8.82
CA GLY A 565 25.90 -11.02 -8.94
C GLY A 565 24.40 -11.03 -9.21
N ALA A 566 23.71 -9.88 -9.21
CA ALA A 566 22.26 -9.81 -9.41
C ALA A 566 21.78 -10.24 -10.81
N LEU A 567 22.68 -10.27 -11.80
CA LEU A 567 22.39 -10.89 -13.12
C LEU A 567 22.05 -12.38 -13.02
N ASN A 568 22.57 -13.07 -12.01
CA ASN A 568 22.34 -14.50 -11.83
C ASN A 568 21.12 -14.76 -10.95
N ALA A 569 21.13 -14.25 -9.72
CA ALA A 569 20.05 -14.44 -8.75
C ALA A 569 20.03 -13.26 -7.78
N SER A 570 18.85 -12.90 -7.30
CA SER A 570 18.68 -11.92 -6.23
C SER A 570 17.46 -12.28 -5.39
N PRO A 571 17.54 -13.35 -4.58
CA PRO A 571 16.37 -13.85 -3.86
C PRO A 571 15.69 -12.76 -3.02
N VAL A 572 14.37 -12.74 -3.06
CA VAL A 572 13.52 -12.00 -2.13
C VAL A 572 13.60 -12.71 -0.78
N LEU A 573 13.78 -11.94 0.30
CA LEU A 573 13.83 -12.47 1.66
C LEU A 573 12.48 -13.04 2.11
N ASP A 574 12.49 -13.98 3.05
CA ASP A 574 11.27 -14.48 3.68
C ASP A 574 10.68 -13.43 4.63
N HIS A 575 9.57 -12.83 4.22
CA HIS A 575 8.88 -11.79 5.00
C HIS A 575 8.03 -12.37 6.15
N LEU A 576 7.90 -13.70 6.23
CA LEU A 576 7.11 -14.42 7.23
C LEU A 576 7.99 -15.06 8.32
N ASP A 577 9.30 -15.19 8.09
CA ASP A 577 10.29 -15.66 9.06
C ASP A 577 11.20 -14.50 9.53
N PRO A 578 11.39 -14.29 10.85
CA PRO A 578 12.23 -13.20 11.34
C PRO A 578 13.70 -13.32 10.87
N GLY A 579 14.18 -14.52 10.53
CA GLY A 579 15.52 -14.69 9.96
C GLY A 579 15.72 -13.92 8.66
N GLY A 580 14.68 -13.74 7.84
CA GLY A 580 14.76 -13.02 6.56
C GLY A 580 15.15 -11.55 6.72
N VAL A 581 14.49 -10.83 7.64
CA VAL A 581 14.84 -9.43 7.90
C VAL A 581 16.14 -9.31 8.71
N GLU A 582 16.44 -10.27 9.56
CA GLU A 582 17.70 -10.29 10.33
C GLU A 582 18.91 -10.42 9.40
N GLU A 583 18.89 -11.39 8.49
CA GLU A 583 19.91 -11.58 7.44
C GLU A 583 20.01 -10.34 6.56
N TYR A 584 18.87 -9.79 6.08
CA TYR A 584 18.85 -8.58 5.27
C TYR A 584 19.52 -7.37 5.95
N LEU A 585 19.26 -7.19 7.26
CA LEU A 585 19.84 -6.09 8.02
C LEU A 585 21.31 -6.33 8.37
N GLU A 586 21.72 -7.58 8.58
CA GLU A 586 23.12 -7.94 8.84
C GLU A 586 24.00 -7.77 7.60
N GLU A 587 23.54 -8.28 6.46
CA GLU A 587 24.31 -8.33 5.21
C GLU A 587 24.22 -7.01 4.41
N LEU A 588 23.11 -6.29 4.51
CA LEU A 588 22.89 -5.04 3.76
C LEU A 588 22.75 -3.82 4.68
N GLY A 589 21.76 -3.84 5.59
CA GLY A 589 21.38 -2.66 6.36
C GLY A 589 22.53 -2.05 7.17
N ASN A 590 23.18 -2.85 8.01
CA ASN A 590 24.27 -2.40 8.88
C ASN A 590 25.51 -1.98 8.08
N PRO A 591 26.03 -2.78 7.12
CA PRO A 591 27.19 -2.38 6.32
C PRO A 591 26.96 -1.09 5.53
N TRP A 592 25.74 -0.87 5.01
CA TRP A 592 25.42 0.34 4.25
C TRP A 592 25.50 1.59 5.12
N LEU A 593 24.93 1.56 6.32
CA LEU A 593 24.99 2.70 7.24
C LEU A 593 26.42 2.97 7.73
N ASP A 594 27.18 1.93 8.05
CA ASP A 594 28.56 2.06 8.49
C ASP A 594 29.45 2.66 7.38
N ALA A 595 29.25 2.23 6.12
CA ALA A 595 29.98 2.75 4.97
C ALA A 595 29.66 4.22 4.65
N LEU A 596 28.47 4.70 5.04
CA LEU A 596 28.02 6.09 4.82
C LEU A 596 28.51 7.09 5.88
N LEU A 597 29.06 6.63 7.00
CA LEU A 597 29.54 7.53 8.06
C LEU A 597 30.50 8.62 7.53
N PRO A 598 30.40 9.87 8.05
CA PRO A 598 29.54 10.31 9.16
C PRO A 598 28.13 10.74 8.72
N PHE A 599 27.72 10.46 7.48
CA PHE A 599 26.39 10.84 6.98
C PHE A 599 25.34 9.82 7.42
N THR A 600 24.11 10.28 7.55
CA THR A 600 22.96 9.46 7.93
C THR A 600 21.77 9.89 7.08
N PRO A 601 21.11 8.97 6.34
CA PRO A 601 19.88 9.31 5.63
C PRO A 601 18.80 9.76 6.61
N ARG A 602 17.88 10.60 6.15
CA ARG A 602 16.73 10.99 6.96
C ARG A 602 15.80 9.79 7.18
N ALA A 603 15.48 9.08 6.10
CA ALA A 603 14.67 7.87 6.14
C ALA A 603 15.28 6.75 5.28
N VAL A 604 14.97 5.52 5.67
CA VAL A 604 14.99 4.37 4.76
C VAL A 604 13.58 4.16 4.21
N PHE A 605 13.50 3.77 2.95
CA PHE A 605 12.25 3.54 2.24
C PHE A 605 12.13 2.08 1.82
N VAL A 606 10.94 1.52 2.06
CA VAL A 606 10.50 0.23 1.49
C VAL A 606 9.34 0.51 0.55
N ASP A 607 9.55 0.12 -0.71
CA ASP A 607 8.57 0.24 -1.79
C ASP A 607 7.38 -0.70 -1.57
N SER A 608 6.35 -0.58 -2.41
CA SER A 608 5.25 -1.54 -2.40
C SER A 608 5.74 -2.96 -2.68
N PHE A 609 4.94 -3.96 -2.28
CA PHE A 609 5.34 -5.36 -2.43
C PHE A 609 4.58 -6.06 -3.57
N GLU A 610 5.28 -6.90 -4.31
CA GLU A 610 4.69 -7.77 -5.33
C GLU A 610 5.05 -9.22 -5.05
N LEU A 611 4.71 -9.67 -3.83
CA LEU A 611 5.03 -11.01 -3.35
C LEU A 611 4.29 -12.10 -4.14
N ILE A 612 4.93 -13.27 -4.25
CA ILE A 612 4.50 -14.36 -5.13
C ILE A 612 4.70 -15.71 -4.44
N GLY A 613 3.83 -16.69 -4.71
CA GLY A 613 4.03 -18.07 -4.31
C GLY A 613 2.84 -18.98 -4.65
N GLU A 614 3.01 -20.29 -4.67
CA GLU A 614 1.91 -21.23 -4.93
C GLU A 614 0.94 -21.25 -3.73
N LEU A 615 1.53 -21.33 -2.53
CA LEU A 615 0.93 -20.97 -1.26
C LEU A 615 2.08 -20.37 -0.42
N PRO A 616 2.13 -19.05 -0.19
CA PRO A 616 3.18 -18.43 0.62
C PRO A 616 3.32 -19.13 1.99
N TRP A 617 4.55 -19.44 2.40
CA TRP A 617 4.77 -20.29 3.57
C TRP A 617 6.00 -19.81 4.35
N ALA A 618 6.23 -20.41 5.52
CA ALA A 618 7.43 -20.25 6.31
C ALA A 618 7.73 -21.58 7.03
N THR A 619 8.99 -21.81 7.40
CA THR A 619 9.42 -23.07 8.02
C THR A 619 8.61 -23.44 9.28
N ARG A 620 8.20 -22.44 10.07
CA ARG A 620 7.41 -22.65 11.31
C ARG A 620 5.94 -22.30 11.16
N PHE A 621 5.43 -22.17 9.93
CA PHE A 621 4.06 -21.68 9.72
C PHE A 621 3.00 -22.60 10.36
N SER A 622 3.11 -23.92 10.20
CA SER A 622 2.18 -24.91 10.78
C SER A 622 2.15 -24.89 12.31
N GLU A 623 3.32 -24.72 12.94
CA GLU A 623 3.46 -24.53 14.39
C GLU A 623 2.78 -23.22 14.83
N ARG A 624 3.14 -22.09 14.21
CA ARG A 624 2.58 -20.77 14.53
C ARG A 624 1.07 -20.73 14.33
N PHE A 625 0.57 -21.39 13.28
CA PHE A 625 -0.86 -21.56 13.07
C PHE A 625 -1.52 -22.31 14.22
N SER A 626 -0.94 -23.44 14.63
CA SER A 626 -1.49 -24.25 15.73
C SER A 626 -1.49 -23.49 17.05
N GLU A 627 -0.47 -22.68 17.32
CA GLU A 627 -0.40 -21.80 18.50
C GLU A 627 -1.51 -20.73 18.48
N MET A 628 -1.71 -20.07 17.34
CA MET A 628 -2.65 -18.94 17.22
C MET A 628 -4.11 -19.37 17.11
N MET A 629 -4.37 -20.44 16.34
CA MET A 629 -5.73 -20.91 16.05
C MET A 629 -6.17 -22.05 16.99
N GLY A 630 -5.21 -22.75 17.58
CA GLY A 630 -5.42 -23.87 18.51
C GLY A 630 -6.03 -25.11 17.86
N TYR A 631 -5.70 -25.35 16.59
CA TYR A 631 -5.89 -26.61 15.88
C TYR A 631 -4.82 -26.74 14.79
N ASP A 632 -4.55 -27.97 14.38
CA ASP A 632 -3.57 -28.28 13.34
C ASP A 632 -4.13 -27.98 11.93
N ILE A 633 -3.38 -27.21 11.14
CA ILE A 633 -3.73 -26.86 9.76
C ILE A 633 -3.52 -28.03 8.79
N THR A 634 -2.66 -29.00 9.15
CA THR A 634 -2.11 -30.02 8.24
C THR A 634 -3.19 -30.77 7.46
N PRO A 635 -4.27 -31.31 8.06
CA PRO A 635 -5.32 -31.99 7.31
C PRO A 635 -6.02 -31.09 6.28
N TYR A 636 -6.00 -29.77 6.48
CA TYR A 636 -6.75 -28.81 5.70
C TYR A 636 -5.93 -28.10 4.62
N LEU A 637 -4.62 -28.36 4.52
CA LEU A 637 -3.74 -27.81 3.48
C LEU A 637 -4.32 -27.88 2.05
N PRO A 638 -5.00 -28.97 1.61
CA PRO A 638 -5.60 -28.99 0.27
C PRO A 638 -6.55 -27.82 -0.01
N LEU A 639 -7.22 -27.30 1.01
CA LEU A 639 -8.26 -26.27 0.87
C LEU A 639 -7.70 -24.85 0.72
N LEU A 640 -6.41 -24.65 0.99
CA LEU A 640 -5.76 -23.33 0.95
C LEU A 640 -5.33 -22.92 -0.46
N PHE A 641 -5.08 -23.90 -1.33
CA PHE A 641 -4.49 -23.65 -2.63
C PHE A 641 -5.44 -22.98 -3.62
N MET A 642 -4.87 -22.07 -4.42
CA MET A 642 -5.54 -21.40 -5.52
C MET A 642 -5.17 -22.06 -6.86
N THR A 643 -6.06 -21.98 -7.85
CA THR A 643 -5.88 -22.60 -9.18
C THR A 643 -4.62 -22.15 -9.94
N ARG A 644 -3.99 -21.04 -9.54
CA ARG A 644 -2.91 -20.36 -10.25
C ARG A 644 -1.82 -19.82 -9.31
N GLY A 645 -1.77 -20.31 -8.08
CA GLY A 645 -0.99 -19.67 -7.01
C GLY A 645 -1.46 -18.26 -6.67
N GLU A 646 -0.60 -17.52 -6.00
CA GLU A 646 -0.81 -16.16 -5.54
C GLU A 646 0.32 -15.29 -6.09
N SER A 647 0.07 -14.56 -7.17
CA SER A 647 1.05 -13.64 -7.77
C SER A 647 0.39 -12.27 -7.96
N LYS A 648 0.93 -11.23 -7.32
CA LYS A 648 0.38 -9.85 -7.45
C LYS A 648 0.37 -9.38 -8.90
N TYR A 649 1.39 -9.72 -9.71
CA TYR A 649 1.43 -9.40 -11.14
C TYR A 649 0.31 -10.07 -11.95
N VAL A 650 0.00 -11.33 -11.65
CA VAL A 650 -0.99 -12.10 -12.42
C VAL A 650 -2.42 -11.82 -11.93
N ASN A 651 -2.62 -11.67 -10.63
CA ASN A 651 -3.92 -11.53 -10.00
C ASN A 651 -4.68 -10.28 -10.45
N VAL A 652 -3.96 -9.21 -10.81
CA VAL A 652 -4.53 -7.97 -11.38
C VAL A 652 -5.28 -8.24 -12.69
N VAL A 653 -4.84 -9.22 -13.48
CA VAL A 653 -5.47 -9.58 -14.77
C VAL A 653 -6.41 -10.77 -14.62
N LEU A 654 -6.00 -11.77 -13.84
CA LEU A 654 -6.66 -13.06 -13.70
C LEU A 654 -6.84 -13.39 -12.22
N PRO A 655 -7.95 -12.97 -11.59
CA PRO A 655 -8.19 -13.24 -10.18
C PRO A 655 -8.11 -14.74 -9.85
N PRO A 656 -7.45 -15.13 -8.74
CA PRO A 656 -7.36 -16.51 -8.33
C PRO A 656 -8.70 -17.02 -7.79
N VAL A 657 -8.95 -18.32 -7.93
CA VAL A 657 -10.10 -19.01 -7.33
C VAL A 657 -9.62 -20.29 -6.64
N PRO A 658 -10.32 -20.77 -5.58
CA PRO A 658 -9.95 -21.99 -4.87
C PRO A 658 -9.77 -23.19 -5.81
N ALA A 659 -8.66 -23.90 -5.67
CA ALA A 659 -8.34 -25.08 -6.48
C ALA A 659 -9.26 -26.27 -6.16
N TYR A 660 -9.76 -26.34 -4.93
CA TYR A 660 -10.59 -27.44 -4.45
C TYR A 660 -11.82 -26.92 -3.70
N ARG A 661 -12.91 -27.69 -3.78
CA ARG A 661 -14.15 -27.43 -3.04
C ARG A 661 -14.19 -28.29 -1.79
N SER A 662 -14.87 -27.80 -0.75
CA SER A 662 -15.12 -28.51 0.51
C SER A 662 -16.59 -28.37 0.93
N LEU A 663 -16.97 -29.04 2.02
CA LEU A 663 -18.28 -28.90 2.65
C LEU A 663 -18.46 -27.48 3.23
N ASP A 664 -19.72 -27.03 3.30
CA ASP A 664 -20.24 -25.97 4.18
C ASP A 664 -19.22 -24.89 4.62
N LYS A 665 -18.72 -24.11 3.65
CA LYS A 665 -17.76 -22.99 3.86
C LYS A 665 -16.46 -23.35 4.59
N MET A 666 -16.14 -24.63 4.79
CA MET A 666 -14.93 -25.08 5.49
C MET A 666 -13.66 -24.48 4.88
N GLY A 667 -13.49 -24.60 3.57
CA GLY A 667 -12.30 -24.06 2.89
C GLY A 667 -12.16 -22.54 3.01
N GLN A 668 -13.28 -21.81 2.94
CA GLN A 668 -13.28 -20.36 3.18
C GLN A 668 -12.82 -20.03 4.60
N ARG A 669 -13.32 -20.76 5.61
CA ARG A 669 -12.99 -20.56 7.01
C ARG A 669 -11.54 -20.89 7.35
N ILE A 670 -11.02 -22.00 6.81
CA ILE A 670 -9.61 -22.36 6.98
C ILE A 670 -8.71 -21.32 6.33
N ARG A 671 -9.10 -20.81 5.15
CA ARG A 671 -8.36 -19.75 4.45
C ARG A 671 -8.33 -18.44 5.25
N GLU A 672 -9.45 -18.05 5.86
CA GLU A 672 -9.52 -16.89 6.78
C GLU A 672 -8.53 -17.04 7.95
N ASP A 673 -8.43 -18.22 8.56
CA ASP A 673 -7.48 -18.49 9.65
C ASP A 673 -6.02 -18.45 9.14
N TYR A 674 -5.74 -19.01 7.96
CA TYR A 674 -4.41 -18.97 7.34
C TYR A 674 -3.96 -17.53 7.03
N GLU A 675 -4.84 -16.71 6.45
CA GLU A 675 -4.55 -15.31 6.13
C GLU A 675 -4.31 -14.49 7.41
N ALA A 676 -5.06 -14.75 8.49
CA ALA A 676 -4.83 -14.09 9.77
C ALA A 676 -3.45 -14.43 10.37
N VAL A 677 -3.00 -15.68 10.27
CA VAL A 677 -1.64 -16.09 10.70
C VAL A 677 -0.59 -15.43 9.82
N ARG A 678 -0.77 -15.46 8.49
CA ARG A 678 0.16 -14.84 7.54
C ARG A 678 0.33 -13.33 7.79
N GLN A 679 -0.77 -12.62 8.05
CA GLN A 679 -0.76 -11.20 8.39
C GLN A 679 0.05 -10.92 9.67
N GLN A 680 -0.14 -11.73 10.71
CA GLN A 680 0.59 -11.56 11.96
C GLN A 680 2.08 -11.82 11.78
N LEU A 681 2.44 -12.88 11.05
CA LEU A 681 3.84 -13.20 10.75
C LEU A 681 4.50 -12.08 9.96
N PHE A 682 3.86 -11.54 8.92
CA PHE A 682 4.39 -10.42 8.16
C PHE A 682 4.70 -9.19 9.03
N HIS A 683 3.80 -8.86 9.97
CA HIS A 683 4.04 -7.76 10.90
C HIS A 683 5.20 -8.03 11.88
N GLU A 684 5.21 -9.19 12.54
CA GLU A 684 6.17 -9.52 13.58
C GLU A 684 7.56 -9.87 13.04
N SER A 685 7.62 -10.47 11.86
CA SER A 685 8.82 -10.98 11.22
C SER A 685 9.50 -9.98 10.29
N PHE A 686 8.79 -8.98 9.74
CA PHE A 686 9.39 -8.03 8.81
C PHE A 686 9.20 -6.56 9.21
N VAL A 687 7.95 -6.07 9.24
CA VAL A 687 7.70 -4.62 9.37
C VAL A 687 8.12 -4.08 10.73
N GLN A 688 7.78 -4.76 11.82
CA GLN A 688 8.16 -4.30 13.17
C GLN A 688 9.67 -4.39 13.44
N PRO A 689 10.38 -5.49 13.12
CA PRO A 689 11.83 -5.53 13.25
C PRO A 689 12.52 -4.43 12.45
N LEU A 690 12.10 -4.18 11.20
CA LEU A 690 12.68 -3.14 10.36
C LEU A 690 12.46 -1.74 10.97
N ALA A 691 11.25 -1.46 11.46
CA ALA A 691 10.95 -0.19 12.15
C ALA A 691 11.81 -0.01 13.41
N ARG A 692 11.98 -1.07 14.21
CA ARG A 692 12.86 -1.04 15.40
C ARG A 692 14.32 -0.81 15.03
N TRP A 693 14.80 -1.47 13.96
CA TRP A 693 16.15 -1.27 13.46
C TRP A 693 16.37 0.17 13.01
N ALA A 694 15.49 0.72 12.18
CA ALA A 694 15.57 2.10 11.71
C ALA A 694 15.61 3.08 12.90
N GLN A 695 14.70 2.92 13.88
CA GLN A 695 14.68 3.73 15.09
C GLN A 695 15.99 3.62 15.88
N SER A 696 16.54 2.41 16.05
CA SER A 696 17.79 2.19 16.80
C SER A 696 19.01 2.87 16.14
N ARG A 697 18.92 3.15 14.84
CA ARG A 697 19.95 3.82 14.04
C ARG A 697 19.68 5.32 13.86
N GLY A 698 18.63 5.86 14.49
CA GLY A 698 18.25 7.27 14.37
C GLY A 698 17.64 7.64 13.01
N LEU A 699 17.11 6.65 12.29
CA LEU A 699 16.47 6.79 10.98
C LEU A 699 14.96 6.79 11.14
N GLN A 700 14.26 7.38 10.16
CA GLN A 700 12.83 7.18 9.99
C GLN A 700 12.57 6.00 9.04
N LEU A 701 11.49 5.25 9.28
CA LEU A 701 10.96 4.30 8.31
C LEU A 701 9.87 4.97 7.45
N ARG A 702 10.07 5.00 6.14
CA ARG A 702 9.03 5.30 5.16
C ARG A 702 8.61 4.01 4.45
N LEU A 703 7.31 3.76 4.33
CA LEU A 703 6.80 2.46 3.89
C LEU A 703 5.53 2.60 3.04
N GLN A 704 5.56 1.97 1.87
CA GLN A 704 4.36 1.58 1.14
C GLN A 704 3.93 0.17 1.62
N ALA A 705 2.88 0.09 2.44
CA ALA A 705 2.48 -1.18 3.06
C ALA A 705 1.66 -2.09 2.14
N HIS A 706 1.16 -1.56 1.03
CA HIS A 706 0.26 -2.28 0.14
C HIS A 706 1.02 -3.30 -0.72
N GLY A 707 0.32 -4.35 -1.14
CA GLY A 707 0.89 -5.48 -1.86
C GLY A 707 1.59 -6.52 -0.97
N GLY A 708 1.90 -6.17 0.29
CA GLY A 708 2.42 -7.09 1.29
C GLY A 708 1.35 -8.03 1.86
N TYR A 709 1.75 -8.91 2.78
CA TYR A 709 0.84 -9.91 3.39
C TYR A 709 0.12 -9.44 4.66
N GLY A 710 0.37 -8.22 5.13
CA GLY A 710 -0.21 -7.65 6.36
C GLY A 710 -1.53 -6.90 6.13
N ASP A 711 -2.23 -6.58 7.23
CA ASP A 711 -3.31 -5.59 7.19
C ASP A 711 -2.71 -4.22 6.86
N TYR A 712 -3.22 -3.57 5.81
CA TYR A 712 -2.62 -2.35 5.28
C TYR A 712 -2.58 -1.24 6.33
N LEU A 713 -3.66 -1.05 7.09
CA LEU A 713 -3.72 0.02 8.09
C LEU A 713 -2.81 -0.27 9.28
N ASP A 714 -2.78 -1.52 9.76
CA ASP A 714 -1.87 -1.95 10.82
C ASP A 714 -0.40 -1.82 10.40
N SER A 715 -0.05 -2.26 9.19
CA SER A 715 1.30 -2.12 8.62
C SER A 715 1.72 -0.66 8.44
N TYR A 716 0.85 0.19 7.87
CA TYR A 716 1.16 1.62 7.70
C TYR A 716 1.45 2.32 9.04
N LYS A 717 0.74 1.98 10.13
CA LYS A 717 0.95 2.61 11.45
C LYS A 717 2.35 2.36 12.02
N LEU A 718 3.01 1.27 11.62
CA LEU A 718 4.35 0.93 12.08
C LEU A 718 5.42 1.87 11.49
N ALA A 719 5.16 2.50 10.34
CA ALA A 719 6.06 3.44 9.71
C ALA A 719 6.03 4.83 10.37
N ASP A 720 7.16 5.53 10.38
CA ASP A 720 7.24 6.93 10.81
C ASP A 720 6.62 7.88 9.78
N ILE A 721 6.73 7.52 8.50
CA ILE A 721 6.13 8.19 7.36
C ILE A 721 5.40 7.13 6.51
N PRO A 722 4.11 6.89 6.73
CA PRO A 722 3.33 6.02 5.86
C PRO A 722 3.25 6.64 4.46
N GLU A 723 3.43 5.83 3.42
CA GLU A 723 3.42 6.28 2.02
C GLU A 723 2.33 5.59 1.19
N ALA A 724 1.45 6.36 0.56
CA ALA A 724 0.54 5.87 -0.49
C ALA A 724 1.15 6.07 -1.88
N GLU A 725 0.37 5.81 -2.93
CA GLU A 725 0.79 6.10 -4.29
C GLU A 725 -0.37 6.51 -5.22
N GLY A 726 0.00 7.15 -6.33
CA GLY A 726 -0.92 7.62 -7.36
C GLY A 726 -1.22 6.64 -8.49
N LEU A 727 -0.50 5.51 -8.60
CA LEU A 727 -0.67 4.52 -9.66
C LEU A 727 -1.62 3.39 -9.21
N PHE A 728 -1.31 2.68 -8.12
CA PHE A 728 -2.19 1.62 -7.62
C PHE A 728 -3.59 2.15 -7.24
N ALA A 729 -4.60 1.34 -7.52
CA ALA A 729 -6.01 1.72 -7.44
C ALA A 729 -6.36 3.05 -8.16
N GLY A 730 -5.54 3.47 -9.14
CA GLY A 730 -5.68 4.71 -9.91
C GLY A 730 -5.52 5.98 -9.06
N GLY A 731 -4.82 5.91 -7.92
CA GLY A 731 -4.67 7.05 -7.01
C GLY A 731 -6.02 7.56 -6.46
N SER A 732 -7.00 6.65 -6.32
CA SER A 732 -8.34 7.01 -5.85
C SER A 732 -8.30 7.59 -4.44
N TYR A 733 -9.24 8.49 -4.14
CA TYR A 733 -9.35 9.13 -2.84
C TYR A 733 -9.42 8.13 -1.68
N ASP A 734 -10.17 7.03 -1.84
CA ASP A 734 -10.26 5.96 -0.84
C ASP A 734 -8.93 5.24 -0.60
N PHE A 735 -8.14 5.00 -1.66
CA PHE A 735 -6.83 4.37 -1.54
C PHE A 735 -5.80 5.29 -0.85
N LEU A 736 -5.71 6.54 -1.29
CA LEU A 736 -4.85 7.56 -0.65
C LEU A 736 -5.21 7.77 0.82
N LYS A 737 -6.49 7.60 1.17
CA LYS A 737 -6.98 7.65 2.56
C LYS A 737 -6.41 6.54 3.44
N LEU A 738 -5.92 5.42 2.91
CA LEU A 738 -5.39 4.33 3.76
C LEU A 738 -4.15 4.77 4.54
N ALA A 739 -3.09 5.20 3.85
CA ALA A 739 -1.87 5.70 4.49
C ALA A 739 -2.16 6.94 5.36
N ALA A 740 -3.00 7.86 4.88
CA ALA A 740 -3.39 9.05 5.65
C ALA A 740 -4.14 8.70 6.94
N SER A 741 -5.06 7.72 6.88
CA SER A 741 -5.83 7.31 8.05
C SER A 741 -4.94 6.59 9.08
N ALA A 742 -4.12 5.65 8.63
CA ALA A 742 -3.16 4.96 9.47
C ALA A 742 -2.17 5.94 10.12
N GLY A 743 -1.58 6.85 9.33
CA GLY A 743 -0.67 7.87 9.84
C GLY A 743 -1.33 8.78 10.89
N HIS A 744 -2.54 9.25 10.64
CA HIS A 744 -3.26 10.11 11.59
C HIS A 744 -3.67 9.38 12.87
N VAL A 745 -4.12 8.12 12.78
CA VAL A 745 -4.40 7.27 13.95
C VAL A 745 -3.13 7.01 14.76
N ALA A 746 -1.98 6.85 14.12
CA ALA A 746 -0.69 6.68 14.80
C ALA A 746 -0.01 8.01 15.20
N GLY A 747 -0.67 9.16 15.02
CA GLY A 747 -0.09 10.46 15.39
C GLY A 747 1.10 10.90 14.53
N ARG A 748 1.24 10.35 13.32
CA ARG A 748 2.32 10.70 12.39
C ARG A 748 2.10 12.09 11.83
N ARG A 749 3.16 12.90 11.91
CA ARG A 749 3.15 14.28 11.41
C ARG A 749 3.17 14.34 9.89
N LEU A 750 3.90 13.43 9.25
CA LEU A 750 4.04 13.35 7.80
C LEU A 750 3.42 12.06 7.29
N VAL A 751 2.71 12.18 6.17
CA VAL A 751 2.21 11.06 5.37
C VAL A 751 2.53 11.41 3.93
N SER A 752 3.27 10.55 3.25
CA SER A 752 3.71 10.79 1.89
C SER A 752 2.86 10.07 0.85
N SER A 753 2.99 10.49 -0.40
CA SER A 753 2.49 9.74 -1.54
C SER A 753 3.49 9.82 -2.67
N GLU A 754 3.86 8.68 -3.22
CA GLU A 754 4.41 8.63 -4.56
C GLU A 754 3.37 9.21 -5.53
N SER A 755 3.75 10.23 -6.29
CA SER A 755 2.81 11.10 -7.01
C SER A 755 3.28 11.39 -8.42
N PHE A 756 2.31 11.75 -9.27
CA PHE A 756 2.50 12.16 -10.66
C PHE A 756 2.92 11.05 -11.63
N ILE A 757 2.65 9.78 -11.30
CA ILE A 757 2.79 8.65 -12.23
C ILE A 757 1.67 8.69 -13.28
N THR A 758 1.98 8.36 -14.55
CA THR A 758 0.95 8.03 -15.54
C THR A 758 1.26 6.75 -16.30
N MET A 759 0.21 6.03 -16.73
CA MET A 759 0.33 4.86 -17.59
C MET A 759 0.09 5.27 -19.05
N THR A 760 1.15 5.64 -19.74
CA THR A 760 1.12 6.15 -21.12
C THR A 760 2.51 6.05 -21.72
N THR A 761 2.63 6.09 -23.05
CA THR A 761 3.92 6.17 -23.74
C THR A 761 4.39 7.61 -23.93
N ASP A 762 3.59 8.61 -23.56
CA ASP A 762 3.95 10.02 -23.63
C ASP A 762 4.61 10.50 -22.34
N PHE A 763 5.94 10.63 -22.37
CA PHE A 763 6.75 11.14 -21.25
C PHE A 763 6.36 12.54 -20.77
N ASN A 764 5.65 13.31 -21.58
CA ASN A 764 5.20 14.67 -21.26
C ASN A 764 3.67 14.74 -21.09
N ALA A 765 3.01 13.62 -20.81
CA ALA A 765 1.55 13.53 -20.76
C ALA A 765 0.90 14.47 -19.73
N LEU A 766 1.59 14.73 -18.62
CA LEU A 766 1.08 15.60 -17.55
C LEU A 766 1.37 17.07 -17.84
N THR A 767 0.31 17.87 -17.89
CA THR A 767 0.41 19.34 -17.88
C THR A 767 0.54 19.87 -16.45
N ILE A 768 0.96 21.11 -16.27
CA ILE A 768 1.02 21.73 -14.93
C ILE A 768 -0.36 21.73 -14.23
N GLU A 769 -1.45 21.82 -14.99
CA GLU A 769 -2.81 21.74 -14.46
C GLU A 769 -3.12 20.36 -13.88
N ASP A 770 -2.60 19.30 -14.50
CA ASP A 770 -2.71 17.94 -13.96
C ASP A 770 -1.92 17.79 -12.66
N TYR A 771 -0.72 18.39 -12.56
CA TYR A 771 0.05 18.42 -11.32
C TYR A 771 -0.73 19.08 -10.17
N TYR A 772 -1.34 20.25 -10.41
CA TYR A 772 -2.19 20.90 -9.42
C TYR A 772 -3.39 20.04 -9.00
N ARG A 773 -4.04 19.38 -9.96
CA ARG A 773 -5.20 18.52 -9.72
C ARG A 773 -4.85 17.25 -8.93
N LEU A 774 -3.76 16.57 -9.31
CA LEU A 774 -3.29 15.36 -8.65
C LEU A 774 -2.79 15.64 -7.23
N ALA A 775 -1.99 16.71 -7.05
CA ALA A 775 -1.59 17.16 -5.71
C ALA A 775 -2.83 17.54 -4.89
N GLY A 776 -3.78 18.29 -5.48
CA GLY A 776 -5.04 18.64 -4.84
C GLY A 776 -5.80 17.44 -4.27
N ASN A 777 -5.87 16.36 -5.04
CA ASN A 777 -6.49 15.11 -4.61
C ASN A 777 -5.76 14.48 -3.41
N ALA A 778 -4.43 14.35 -3.51
CA ALA A 778 -3.61 13.76 -2.46
C ALA A 778 -3.70 14.55 -1.15
N TYR A 779 -3.52 15.88 -1.21
CA TYR A 779 -3.60 16.73 -0.02
C TYR A 779 -5.00 16.74 0.61
N ALA A 780 -6.05 16.67 -0.20
CA ALA A 780 -7.41 16.53 0.30
C ALA A 780 -7.70 15.16 0.92
N ALA A 781 -7.02 14.09 0.49
CA ALA A 781 -7.13 12.77 1.11
C ALA A 781 -6.45 12.72 2.49
N GLY A 782 -5.47 13.60 2.73
CA GLY A 782 -4.74 13.73 3.99
C GLY A 782 -3.24 13.49 3.86
N ILE A 783 -2.75 13.19 2.66
CA ILE A 783 -1.33 13.26 2.33
C ILE A 783 -0.84 14.69 2.59
N ASN A 784 0.38 14.85 3.08
CA ASN A 784 0.94 16.18 3.28
C ASN A 784 2.39 16.31 2.82
N VAL A 785 2.96 15.30 2.16
CA VAL A 785 4.21 15.39 1.42
C VAL A 785 4.05 14.58 0.14
N THR A 786 4.48 15.10 -1.00
CA THR A 786 4.52 14.32 -2.25
C THR A 786 5.96 13.89 -2.54
N VAL A 787 6.11 12.67 -3.04
CA VAL A 787 7.36 12.15 -3.63
C VAL A 787 7.09 12.02 -5.13
N CYS A 788 7.73 12.85 -5.93
CA CYS A 788 7.54 12.84 -7.37
C CYS A 788 8.17 11.57 -7.97
N HIS A 789 7.37 10.77 -8.67
CA HIS A 789 7.83 9.65 -9.50
C HIS A 789 8.06 10.20 -10.91
N GLY A 790 9.25 10.34 -11.43
CA GLY A 790 10.55 10.39 -10.79
C GLY A 790 11.50 11.10 -11.76
N TYR A 791 12.76 11.20 -11.37
CA TYR A 791 13.84 11.79 -12.16
C TYR A 791 14.83 10.66 -12.47
N ALA A 792 14.94 10.27 -13.73
CA ALA A 792 15.88 9.22 -14.14
C ALA A 792 17.23 9.84 -14.45
N TYR A 793 18.32 9.42 -13.79
CA TYR A 793 19.67 9.96 -13.98
C TYR A 793 20.09 10.00 -15.46
N HIS A 794 20.81 11.05 -15.86
CA HIS A 794 21.24 11.24 -17.25
C HIS A 794 22.34 10.23 -17.61
N TYR A 795 21.89 9.10 -18.15
CA TYR A 795 22.75 8.00 -18.59
C TYR A 795 22.58 7.77 -20.09
N SER A 796 23.67 7.95 -20.84
CA SER A 796 23.75 7.63 -22.27
C SER A 796 24.60 6.36 -22.45
N PRO A 797 24.00 5.23 -22.84
CA PRO A 797 24.65 3.93 -23.06
C PRO A 797 25.85 3.88 -24.00
#